data_AF-A0A453MXE9-F1
#
_entry.id   AF-A0A453MXE9-F1
#
_cell.length_a   1.000
_cell.length_b   1.000
_cell.length_c   1.000
_cell.angle_alpha   90.00
_cell.angle_beta   90.00
_cell.angle_gamma   90.00
#
_symmetry.space_group_name_H-M   'P 1'
#
loop_
_entity.id
_entity.type
_entity.pdbx_description
1 polymer ?
#
loop_
_entity_poly.entity_id
_entity_poly.type
_entity_poly.pdbx_seq_one_letter_code
_entity_poly.pdbx_strand_id
1 'polypeptide(L)'
;MLKDIGVQIIAKCDGLPLAVKIMGGLLCQKDKKHREWEMVLDDSIWSISGLPEELNHAVYLSYEDLSSCAKQCFLHYSLLPKTAVFYRDEIIGMWVSEGFFHGTSDDLEELGSKYYKELILRNLIEPDTEYIDQCVCNMHDVVCSFAQFVARDEALAAHSGETNIVSKLSVHEFLRISLESKGSESDGLNWSSLQAQKTLRVLISVGFVNIKPGDSLVHFPCLRTLYIYSAHVVALLESMHELKHLRYLSLENTDISSLPDSIGKMKLLQYISLSGCQQIVKLPPSIVKLGQLRYLNFIGTSIKGIPRGFCALTNLRIVLDFPAQVDGDWCSLEELGPLSRLKKLQLDRLENITASSSAAKAKLSDKVHLTNLVLSCASILGDDRLIKEEDGVCEEEQQQVEKVFDELCPPPRLEYLDIRGYFGRWLPRWMMSSSVVPLKSLRIMFICDLACCTQLPDGLCQLPYLEFIQIKRAPAIKRVGPEFMQSYHQHSPHPSQMVAAFPRLHKMELIGMVEWEEWEWEEQVQAFPVLQQLLLKHCKLKCLPPGLASQARALNKLSIYYVHSLISLENFPSLVELYLGDNLDLEMITNLPRLQKLTTENCPKLKVLEGVPALQRLVLSYNDMETIPEYMGGINPRHLELYCSLALLASMAAGQSGHVWEKFSHVEHVKAYAREGDNSRKWYVFYTAKPYSLETNVSHFFMSRGTLTSFEGAQRFESFFKMTRKTFSYICSLVMGPSMEDMNSYTFVDGRVLSLEDRVAVALRRLQSSEPTESIASSVGVNESIILLVTERFVDTVCERADHHTGWPDCSEKDEIKSKFDKIHNMHNCCGVICTTHIPFGPNCNHEKNDIAVIQFIVDATKRFRNIWLGPAGSMNKSSLLKDSEIFKECAKGGWLNGNKLKVALDGSEVGEYIIGDAGYPLLPWLLTPYQEEELSDSKAEFNRRHSAATTSALKVLTRLKDTWQYLQGEMLCPFNPYSLDKVIYACCMLHNIVIEMEDDAAMLSTKRRNYSKEVRQIAKEDVVRARDMLSQHFLDSGSSKLGEEEDEAASLTRTDE
;
A
#
# COMPACT_ATOMS: atom_id res chain seq x y z
N MET A 1 -11.58 44.53 -29.46
CA MET A 1 -10.94 44.19 -30.74
C MET A 1 -10.57 42.71 -30.82
N LEU A 2 -9.55 42.18 -30.12
CA LEU A 2 -9.25 40.73 -30.19
C LEU A 2 -10.36 39.84 -29.60
N LYS A 3 -11.17 40.37 -28.69
CA LYS A 3 -12.33 39.65 -28.13
C LYS A 3 -13.32 39.23 -29.23
N ASP A 4 -13.62 40.12 -30.17
CA ASP A 4 -14.68 39.91 -31.16
C ASP A 4 -14.28 38.86 -32.19
N ILE A 5 -13.01 38.86 -32.61
CA ILE A 5 -12.47 37.85 -33.52
C ILE A 5 -12.26 36.50 -32.81
N GLY A 6 -11.86 36.52 -31.54
CA GLY A 6 -11.77 35.31 -30.70
C GLY A 6 -13.10 34.58 -30.55
N VAL A 7 -14.21 35.32 -30.37
CA VAL A 7 -15.56 34.74 -30.34
C VAL A 7 -15.94 34.10 -31.68
N GLN A 8 -15.54 34.68 -32.80
CA GLN A 8 -15.78 34.10 -34.12
C GLN A 8 -14.97 32.81 -34.36
N ILE A 9 -13.71 32.76 -33.90
CA ILE A 9 -12.90 31.54 -33.93
C ILE A 9 -13.51 30.45 -33.04
N ILE A 10 -14.02 30.80 -31.86
CA ILE A 10 -14.73 29.85 -30.98
C ILE A 10 -15.98 29.30 -31.66
N ALA A 11 -16.72 30.13 -32.41
CA ALA A 11 -17.88 29.68 -33.17
C ALA A 11 -17.54 28.65 -34.25
N LYS A 12 -16.35 28.73 -34.86
CA LYS A 12 -15.81 27.73 -35.81
C LYS A 12 -15.40 26.40 -35.14
N CYS A 13 -15.29 26.37 -33.82
CA CYS A 13 -14.93 25.17 -33.06
C CYS A 13 -16.16 24.32 -32.66
N ASP A 14 -17.37 24.71 -33.07
CA ASP A 14 -18.64 24.00 -32.81
C ASP A 14 -18.90 23.67 -31.32
N GLY A 15 -18.37 24.50 -30.41
CA GLY A 15 -18.51 24.30 -28.96
C GLY A 15 -17.70 23.13 -28.38
N LEU A 16 -16.81 22.50 -29.15
CA LEU A 16 -15.95 21.41 -28.68
C LEU A 16 -14.82 21.95 -27.78
N PRO A 17 -14.75 21.56 -26.49
CA PRO A 17 -13.77 22.11 -25.56
C PRO A 17 -12.31 21.91 -26.00
N LEU A 18 -11.99 20.73 -26.57
CA LEU A 18 -10.66 20.42 -27.06
C LEU A 18 -10.26 21.32 -28.25
N ALA A 19 -11.17 21.52 -29.22
CA ALA A 19 -10.92 22.40 -30.36
C ALA A 19 -10.67 23.85 -29.90
N VAL A 20 -11.47 24.33 -28.93
CA VAL A 20 -11.27 25.66 -28.32
C VAL A 20 -9.92 25.75 -27.60
N LYS A 21 -9.52 24.73 -26.83
CA LYS A 21 -8.19 24.69 -26.17
C LYS A 21 -7.05 24.74 -27.19
N ILE A 22 -7.13 23.94 -28.27
CA ILE A 22 -6.10 23.88 -29.31
C ILE A 22 -6.00 25.22 -30.04
N MET A 23 -7.13 25.83 -30.43
CA MET A 23 -7.12 27.15 -31.05
C MET A 23 -6.59 28.21 -30.08
N GLY A 24 -6.95 28.15 -28.81
CA GLY A 24 -6.38 29.02 -27.77
C GLY A 24 -4.85 28.89 -27.69
N GLY A 25 -4.34 27.66 -27.70
CA GLY A 25 -2.91 27.36 -27.71
C GLY A 25 -2.18 27.88 -28.95
N LEU A 26 -2.76 27.67 -30.14
CA LEU A 26 -2.28 28.25 -31.40
C LEU A 26 -2.20 29.78 -31.33
N LEU A 27 -3.29 30.43 -30.91
CA LEU A 27 -3.37 31.88 -30.83
C LEU A 27 -2.41 32.47 -29.79
N CYS A 28 -2.03 31.71 -28.76
CA CYS A 28 -0.99 32.11 -27.80
C CYS A 28 0.41 32.15 -28.43
N GLN A 29 0.64 31.44 -29.54
CA GLN A 29 1.88 31.51 -30.31
C GLN A 29 1.89 32.64 -31.35
N LYS A 30 0.75 33.32 -31.56
CA LYS A 30 0.63 34.44 -32.48
C LYS A 30 0.91 35.77 -31.79
N ASP A 31 1.40 36.74 -32.55
CA ASP A 31 1.47 38.13 -32.07
C ASP A 31 0.06 38.60 -31.68
N LYS A 32 -0.04 39.42 -30.64
CA LYS A 32 -1.30 40.02 -30.16
C LYS A 32 -1.78 41.16 -31.09
N LYS A 33 -1.85 40.88 -32.39
CA LYS A 33 -2.26 41.79 -33.48
C LYS A 33 -3.52 41.25 -34.14
N HIS A 34 -4.45 42.14 -34.49
CA HIS A 34 -5.73 41.77 -35.12
C HIS A 34 -5.54 40.91 -36.38
N ARG A 35 -4.63 41.33 -37.26
CA ARG A 35 -4.34 40.68 -38.54
C ARG A 35 -3.94 39.20 -38.39
N GLU A 36 -3.16 38.86 -37.36
CA GLU A 36 -2.71 37.48 -37.17
C GLU A 36 -3.87 36.56 -36.79
N TRP A 37 -4.81 37.04 -35.99
CA TRP A 37 -6.00 36.27 -35.61
C TRP A 37 -7.01 36.20 -36.77
N GLU A 38 -7.08 37.23 -37.59
CA GLU A 38 -7.90 37.27 -38.81
C GLU A 38 -7.42 36.26 -39.84
N MET A 39 -6.10 36.14 -40.04
CA MET A 39 -5.52 35.10 -40.89
C MET A 39 -5.87 33.69 -40.42
N VAL A 40 -5.97 33.45 -39.11
CA VAL A 40 -6.41 32.16 -38.55
C VAL A 40 -7.91 31.94 -38.75
N LEU A 41 -8.74 32.98 -38.63
CA LEU A 41 -10.19 32.90 -38.82
C LEU A 41 -10.56 32.61 -40.29
N ASP A 42 -9.86 33.26 -41.23
CA ASP A 42 -10.13 33.19 -42.67
C ASP A 42 -9.37 32.07 -43.37
N ASP A 43 -8.71 31.19 -42.63
CA ASP A 43 -7.91 30.12 -43.21
C ASP A 43 -8.78 29.14 -44.03
N SER A 44 -8.30 28.80 -45.21
CA SER A 44 -8.96 27.85 -46.12
C SER A 44 -9.17 26.46 -45.50
N ILE A 45 -8.39 26.07 -44.48
CA ILE A 45 -8.52 24.79 -43.78
C ILE A 45 -9.92 24.63 -43.19
N TRP A 46 -10.56 25.69 -42.71
CA TRP A 46 -11.95 25.65 -42.22
C TRP A 46 -12.99 25.24 -43.27
N SER A 47 -12.61 25.29 -44.55
CA SER A 47 -13.49 24.99 -45.69
C SER A 47 -13.05 23.73 -46.47
N ILE A 48 -12.04 22.99 -46.00
CA ILE A 48 -11.60 21.75 -46.65
C ILE A 48 -12.71 20.69 -46.52
N SER A 49 -13.20 20.24 -47.67
CA SER A 49 -14.13 19.12 -47.80
C SER A 49 -13.36 17.80 -48.00
N GLY A 50 -13.87 16.70 -47.44
CA GLY A 50 -13.28 15.36 -47.57
C GLY A 50 -12.31 14.94 -46.47
N LEU A 51 -12.16 15.73 -45.40
CA LEU A 51 -11.63 15.20 -44.14
C LEU A 51 -12.62 14.14 -43.59
N PRO A 52 -12.13 12.98 -43.12
CA PRO A 52 -12.97 12.03 -42.40
C PRO A 52 -13.72 12.72 -41.26
N GLU A 53 -14.97 12.33 -41.00
CA GLU A 53 -15.81 12.95 -39.95
C GLU A 53 -15.14 12.88 -38.57
N GLU A 54 -14.24 11.92 -38.35
CA GLU A 54 -13.50 11.75 -37.11
C GLU A 54 -12.36 12.77 -36.91
N LEU A 55 -12.00 13.55 -37.95
CA LEU A 55 -10.90 14.51 -37.91
C LEU A 55 -11.39 15.94 -37.73
N ASN A 56 -10.68 16.69 -36.89
CA ASN A 56 -11.10 18.03 -36.48
C ASN A 56 -10.27 19.13 -37.18
N HIS A 57 -10.95 20.10 -37.80
CA HIS A 57 -10.31 21.21 -38.53
C HIS A 57 -9.40 22.07 -37.65
N ALA A 58 -9.73 22.27 -36.37
CA ALA A 58 -8.89 23.04 -35.46
C ALA A 58 -7.55 22.34 -35.16
N VAL A 59 -7.57 21.01 -35.05
CA VAL A 59 -6.34 20.20 -34.92
C VAL A 59 -5.50 20.32 -36.18
N TYR A 60 -6.13 20.25 -37.36
CA TYR A 60 -5.44 20.38 -38.64
C TYR A 60 -4.80 21.77 -38.79
N LEU A 61 -5.54 22.83 -38.51
CA LEU A 61 -5.00 24.19 -38.61
C LEU A 61 -3.82 24.40 -37.64
N SER A 62 -3.93 23.91 -36.39
CA SER A 62 -2.82 23.95 -35.43
C SER A 62 -1.61 23.14 -35.90
N TYR A 63 -1.84 21.98 -36.53
CA TYR A 63 -0.78 21.15 -37.13
C TYR A 63 -0.11 21.86 -38.31
N GLU A 64 -0.86 22.48 -39.22
CA GLU A 64 -0.29 23.15 -40.39
C GLU A 64 0.60 24.33 -40.04
N ASP A 65 0.27 25.04 -38.95
CA ASP A 65 1.06 26.13 -38.41
C ASP A 65 2.37 25.69 -37.73
N LEU A 66 2.53 24.41 -37.39
CA LEU A 66 3.77 23.89 -36.82
C LEU A 66 4.93 23.97 -37.82
N SER A 67 6.13 24.23 -37.31
CA SER A 67 7.37 24.08 -38.08
C SER A 67 7.54 22.64 -38.57
N SER A 68 8.29 22.43 -39.66
CA SER A 68 8.52 21.09 -40.23
C SER A 68 9.08 20.09 -39.23
N CYS A 69 10.02 20.50 -38.37
CA CYS A 69 10.57 19.67 -37.30
C CYS A 69 9.50 19.32 -36.27
N ALA A 70 8.71 20.30 -35.82
CA ALA A 70 7.64 20.08 -34.83
C ALA A 70 6.51 19.18 -35.37
N LYS A 71 6.18 19.27 -36.66
CA LYS A 71 5.26 18.34 -37.34
C LYS A 71 5.76 16.90 -37.22
N GLN A 72 7.04 16.63 -37.49
CA GLN A 72 7.62 15.29 -37.37
C GLN A 72 7.62 14.77 -35.92
N CYS A 73 7.96 15.64 -34.95
CA CYS A 73 7.87 15.32 -33.53
C CYS A 73 6.44 14.94 -33.10
N PHE A 74 5.45 15.72 -33.54
CA PHE A 74 4.03 15.47 -33.28
C PHE A 74 3.54 14.14 -33.85
N LEU A 75 3.84 13.86 -35.13
CA LEU A 75 3.47 12.60 -35.78
C LEU A 75 4.18 11.38 -35.17
N HIS A 76 5.41 11.55 -34.68
CA HIS A 76 6.09 10.46 -33.97
C HIS A 76 5.49 10.21 -32.59
N TYR A 77 5.08 11.27 -31.87
CA TYR A 77 4.45 11.15 -30.55
C TYR A 77 3.17 10.31 -30.60
N SER A 78 2.37 10.44 -31.66
CA SER A 78 1.14 9.65 -31.81
C SER A 78 1.36 8.15 -32.02
N LEU A 79 2.61 7.72 -32.23
CA LEU A 79 2.97 6.31 -32.33
C LEU A 79 3.29 5.70 -30.94
N LEU A 80 3.41 6.50 -29.88
CA LEU A 80 3.73 5.98 -28.56
C LEU A 80 2.53 5.19 -27.99
N PRO A 81 2.71 3.92 -27.60
CA PRO A 81 1.66 3.12 -26.95
C PRO A 81 1.17 3.76 -25.65
N LYS A 82 -0.15 3.72 -25.41
CA LYS A 82 -0.77 4.32 -24.22
C LYS A 82 -0.58 3.50 -22.95
N THR A 83 -0.26 2.22 -23.08
CA THR A 83 -0.05 1.30 -21.95
C THR A 83 1.34 1.41 -21.32
N ALA A 84 2.27 2.08 -21.98
CA ALA A 84 3.62 2.33 -21.46
C ALA A 84 3.80 3.80 -21.12
N VAL A 85 4.63 4.07 -20.11
CA VAL A 85 5.02 5.42 -19.72
C VAL A 85 6.28 5.78 -20.49
N PHE A 86 6.25 6.90 -21.22
CA PHE A 86 7.40 7.44 -21.94
C PHE A 86 7.81 8.78 -21.35
N TYR A 87 9.06 8.88 -20.91
CA TYR A 87 9.61 10.11 -20.38
C TYR A 87 10.06 11.03 -21.52
N ARG A 88 9.96 12.34 -21.29
CA ARG A 88 10.35 13.40 -22.23
C ARG A 88 11.73 13.16 -22.86
N ASP A 89 12.72 12.76 -22.07
CA ASP A 89 14.08 12.60 -22.57
C ASP A 89 14.24 11.37 -23.48
N GLU A 90 13.43 10.32 -23.27
CA GLU A 90 13.37 9.13 -24.14
C GLU A 90 12.77 9.52 -25.49
N ILE A 91 11.65 10.23 -25.47
CA ILE A 91 10.95 10.73 -26.67
C ILE A 91 11.87 11.66 -27.47
N ILE A 92 12.53 12.61 -26.80
CA ILE A 92 13.53 13.47 -27.42
C ILE A 92 14.67 12.64 -28.02
N GLY A 93 15.14 11.60 -27.32
CA GLY A 93 16.16 10.69 -27.83
C GLY A 93 15.75 9.97 -29.11
N MET A 94 14.48 9.57 -29.23
CA MET A 94 13.93 9.01 -30.47
C MET A 94 13.91 10.06 -31.58
N TRP A 95 13.49 11.30 -31.30
CA TRP A 95 13.48 12.40 -32.29
C TRP A 95 14.88 12.76 -32.80
N VAL A 96 15.87 12.79 -31.90
CA VAL A 96 17.29 12.99 -32.25
C VAL A 96 17.78 11.85 -33.14
N SER A 97 17.47 10.61 -32.77
CA SER A 97 17.92 9.40 -33.47
C SER A 97 17.35 9.30 -34.87
N GLU A 98 16.08 9.66 -35.06
CA GLU A 98 15.46 9.76 -36.37
C GLU A 98 16.04 10.90 -37.22
N GLY A 99 16.59 11.93 -36.58
CA GLY A 99 17.21 13.08 -37.25
C GLY A 99 16.20 14.16 -37.63
N PHE A 100 15.18 14.39 -36.79
CA PHE A 100 14.16 15.42 -37.03
C PHE A 100 14.69 16.85 -36.87
N PHE A 101 15.85 17.01 -36.22
CA PHE A 101 16.43 18.31 -35.92
C PHE A 101 17.53 18.69 -36.89
N HIS A 102 17.53 19.95 -37.30
CA HIS A 102 18.59 20.56 -38.09
C HIS A 102 19.32 21.60 -37.23
N GLY A 103 20.59 21.36 -36.92
CA GLY A 103 21.37 22.23 -36.04
C GLY A 103 22.76 21.66 -35.71
N THR A 104 23.51 22.39 -34.89
CA THR A 104 24.76 21.90 -34.30
C THR A 104 24.47 20.71 -33.38
N SER A 105 25.39 19.72 -33.36
CA SER A 105 25.21 18.52 -32.52
C SER A 105 24.96 18.87 -31.06
N ASP A 106 25.55 19.95 -30.55
CA ASP A 106 25.58 20.21 -29.11
C ASP A 106 24.23 20.58 -28.46
N ASP A 107 23.24 21.05 -29.24
CA ASP A 107 21.99 21.61 -28.71
C ASP A 107 20.73 20.77 -28.99
N LEU A 108 20.88 19.53 -29.49
CA LEU A 108 19.76 18.72 -29.97
C LEU A 108 18.71 18.41 -28.89
N GLU A 109 19.13 18.05 -27.67
CA GLU A 109 18.19 17.80 -26.56
C GLU A 109 17.46 19.08 -26.12
N GLU A 110 18.12 20.24 -26.21
CA GLU A 110 17.51 21.52 -25.86
C GLU A 110 16.46 21.92 -26.88
N LEU A 111 16.79 21.76 -28.16
CA LEU A 111 15.86 21.99 -29.27
C LEU A 111 14.68 21.02 -29.19
N GLY A 112 14.92 19.74 -28.87
CA GLY A 112 13.87 18.77 -28.60
C GLY A 112 12.97 19.17 -27.43
N SER A 113 13.55 19.67 -26.32
CA SER A 113 12.79 20.17 -25.18
C SER A 113 11.93 21.38 -25.54
N LYS A 114 12.43 22.28 -26.39
CA LYS A 114 11.67 23.41 -26.92
C LYS A 114 10.43 22.96 -27.71
N TYR A 115 10.58 22.00 -28.62
CA TYR A 115 9.45 21.48 -29.39
C TYR A 115 8.46 20.70 -28.51
N TYR A 116 8.94 19.90 -27.55
CA TYR A 116 8.08 19.22 -26.57
C TYR A 116 7.20 20.23 -25.81
N LYS A 117 7.81 21.33 -25.32
CA LYS A 117 7.09 22.44 -24.67
C LYS A 117 6.12 23.16 -25.61
N GLU A 118 6.47 23.34 -26.88
CA GLU A 118 5.56 23.93 -27.87
C GLU A 118 4.29 23.06 -28.06
N LEU A 119 4.43 21.74 -28.13
CA LEU A 119 3.29 20.82 -28.24
C LEU A 119 2.36 20.91 -27.03
N ILE A 120 2.92 21.06 -25.81
CA ILE A 120 2.15 21.32 -24.59
C ILE A 120 1.42 22.66 -24.69
N LEU A 121 2.12 23.74 -25.07
CA LEU A 121 1.55 25.08 -25.18
C LEU A 121 0.42 25.18 -26.22
N ARG A 122 0.48 24.35 -27.27
CA ARG A 122 -0.58 24.23 -28.29
C ARG A 122 -1.74 23.30 -27.87
N ASN A 123 -1.70 22.73 -26.68
CA ASN A 123 -2.64 21.71 -26.18
C ASN A 123 -2.76 20.49 -27.12
N LEU A 124 -1.68 20.16 -27.84
CA LEU A 124 -1.61 18.96 -28.70
C LEU A 124 -1.19 17.73 -27.89
N ILE A 125 -0.45 17.94 -26.80
CA ILE A 125 -0.19 16.97 -25.73
C ILE A 125 -0.48 17.66 -24.39
N GLU A 126 -0.87 16.88 -23.39
CA GLU A 126 -1.28 17.39 -22.08
C GLU A 126 -0.37 16.79 -21.00
N PRO A 127 0.28 17.61 -20.14
CA PRO A 127 1.09 17.10 -19.04
C PRO A 127 0.28 16.20 -18.12
N ASP A 128 0.87 15.08 -17.75
CA ASP A 128 0.29 14.20 -16.74
C ASP A 128 0.42 14.85 -15.37
N THR A 129 -0.71 15.00 -14.68
CA THR A 129 -0.77 15.69 -13.38
C THR A 129 -0.06 14.93 -12.25
N GLU A 130 0.27 13.65 -12.45
CA GLU A 130 1.06 12.87 -11.49
C GLU A 130 2.55 13.27 -11.50
N TYR A 131 3.04 13.87 -12.60
CA TYR A 131 4.45 14.19 -12.80
C TYR A 131 4.70 15.70 -12.76
N ILE A 132 5.27 16.18 -11.64
CA ILE A 132 5.34 17.61 -11.35
C ILE A 132 6.26 18.42 -12.28
N ASP A 133 7.29 17.78 -12.83
CA ASP A 133 8.23 18.38 -13.77
C ASP A 133 7.74 18.32 -15.23
N GLN A 134 6.52 17.83 -15.46
CA GLN A 134 5.90 17.66 -16.77
C GLN A 134 6.75 16.79 -17.70
N CYS A 135 7.50 15.83 -17.15
CA CYS A 135 8.30 14.90 -17.94
C CYS A 135 7.46 13.83 -18.65
N VAL A 136 6.21 13.64 -18.25
CA VAL A 136 5.25 12.72 -18.89
C VAL A 136 4.06 13.53 -19.38
N CYS A 137 3.63 13.26 -20.61
CA CYS A 137 2.44 13.87 -21.20
C CYS A 137 1.59 12.80 -21.88
N ASN A 138 0.29 13.06 -21.98
CA ASN A 138 -0.67 12.23 -22.69
C ASN A 138 -1.15 12.95 -23.95
N MET A 139 -1.43 12.20 -25.02
CA MET A 139 -2.04 12.74 -26.24
C MET A 139 -3.50 12.33 -26.30
N HIS A 140 -4.41 13.30 -26.39
CA HIS A 140 -5.85 13.05 -26.46
C HIS A 140 -6.21 12.22 -27.71
N ASP A 141 -7.16 11.30 -27.59
CA ASP A 141 -7.53 10.31 -28.61
C ASP A 141 -7.81 10.91 -29.98
N VAL A 142 -8.63 11.97 -30.04
CA VAL A 142 -8.91 12.71 -31.28
C VAL A 142 -7.64 13.29 -31.93
N VAL A 143 -6.72 13.83 -31.14
CA VAL A 143 -5.44 14.39 -31.64
C VAL A 143 -4.52 13.28 -32.13
N CYS A 144 -4.49 12.15 -31.41
CA CYS A 144 -3.73 10.97 -31.77
C CYS A 144 -4.23 10.35 -33.09
N SER A 145 -5.55 10.15 -33.22
CA SER A 145 -6.17 9.65 -34.46
C SER A 145 -5.90 10.57 -35.65
N PHE A 146 -5.93 11.89 -35.46
CA PHE A 146 -5.55 12.85 -36.48
C PHE A 146 -4.09 12.67 -36.92
N ALA A 147 -3.16 12.63 -35.98
CA ALA A 147 -1.73 12.46 -36.28
C ALA A 147 -1.44 11.12 -36.97
N GLN A 148 -2.05 10.03 -36.52
CA GLN A 148 -1.93 8.71 -37.14
C GLN A 148 -2.52 8.68 -38.55
N PHE A 149 -3.66 9.37 -38.78
CA PHE A 149 -4.20 9.52 -40.13
C PHE A 149 -3.25 10.27 -41.05
N VAL A 150 -2.65 11.38 -40.58
CA VAL A 150 -1.67 12.15 -41.37
C VAL A 150 -0.42 11.32 -41.68
N ALA A 151 0.01 10.46 -40.75
CA ALA A 151 1.19 9.61 -40.90
C ALA A 151 0.93 8.27 -41.61
N ARG A 152 -0.32 7.93 -41.97
CA ARG A 152 -0.77 6.58 -42.39
C ARG A 152 0.01 5.96 -43.56
N ASP A 153 0.57 6.79 -44.44
CA ASP A 153 1.30 6.32 -45.63
C ASP A 153 2.75 5.93 -45.29
N GLU A 154 3.27 6.36 -44.14
CA GLU A 154 4.65 6.11 -43.71
C GLU A 154 4.76 5.37 -42.37
N ALA A 155 3.70 5.39 -41.56
CA ALA A 155 3.69 4.84 -40.21
C ALA A 155 2.46 3.95 -39.94
N LEU A 156 2.67 2.93 -39.11
CA LEU A 156 1.63 2.04 -38.63
C LEU A 156 1.67 2.00 -37.10
N ALA A 157 0.56 2.37 -36.45
CA ALA A 157 0.30 2.06 -35.05
C ALA A 157 -0.76 0.96 -35.00
N ALA A 158 -0.48 -0.15 -34.32
CA ALA A 158 -1.32 -1.33 -34.35
C ALA A 158 -1.42 -2.01 -32.97
N HIS A 159 -2.60 -2.56 -32.67
CA HIS A 159 -2.89 -3.25 -31.41
C HIS A 159 -3.12 -4.75 -31.61
N SER A 160 -2.50 -5.62 -30.79
CA SER A 160 -2.71 -7.07 -30.86
C SER A 160 -4.20 -7.40 -30.64
N GLY A 161 -4.87 -7.92 -31.67
CA GLY A 161 -6.32 -8.13 -31.69
C GLY A 161 -7.01 -7.48 -32.89
N GLU A 162 -6.37 -6.53 -33.57
CA GLU A 162 -6.83 -6.07 -34.88
C GLU A 162 -6.65 -7.19 -35.92
N THR A 163 -7.75 -7.62 -36.53
CA THR A 163 -7.80 -8.76 -37.47
C THR A 163 -7.01 -8.55 -38.77
N ASN A 164 -6.58 -7.31 -39.05
CA ASN A 164 -5.98 -6.90 -40.33
C ASN A 164 -4.52 -6.44 -40.24
N ILE A 165 -3.80 -6.66 -39.13
CA ILE A 165 -2.41 -6.17 -39.02
C ILE A 165 -1.49 -6.89 -40.01
N VAL A 166 -1.57 -8.22 -40.05
CA VAL A 166 -0.70 -9.05 -40.92
C VAL A 166 -0.96 -8.74 -42.40
N SER A 167 -2.20 -8.44 -42.78
CA SER A 167 -2.53 -8.03 -44.15
C SER A 167 -2.03 -6.62 -44.48
N LYS A 168 -2.06 -5.66 -43.54
CA LYS A 168 -1.45 -4.34 -43.74
C LYS A 168 0.08 -4.45 -43.92
N LEU A 169 0.74 -5.24 -43.09
CA LEU A 169 2.20 -5.45 -43.12
C LEU A 169 2.69 -6.20 -44.36
N SER A 170 1.84 -6.97 -45.04
CA SER A 170 2.24 -7.70 -46.25
C SER A 170 2.08 -6.89 -47.55
N VAL A 171 1.25 -5.84 -47.53
CA VAL A 171 0.91 -5.03 -48.71
C VAL A 171 1.71 -3.73 -48.77
N HIS A 172 2.12 -3.19 -47.62
CA HIS A 172 2.78 -1.88 -47.52
C HIS A 172 4.07 -1.92 -46.70
N GLU A 173 5.08 -1.18 -47.13
CA GLU A 173 6.32 -0.98 -46.38
C GLU A 173 6.23 0.31 -45.56
N PHE A 174 6.43 0.21 -44.26
CA PHE A 174 6.35 1.33 -43.33
C PHE A 174 7.75 1.77 -42.87
N LEU A 175 7.94 3.08 -42.74
CA LEU A 175 9.14 3.67 -42.14
C LEU A 175 9.11 3.57 -40.61
N ARG A 176 7.92 3.56 -40.00
CA ARG A 176 7.73 3.54 -38.55
C ARG A 176 6.63 2.56 -38.18
N ILE A 177 6.91 1.65 -37.27
CA ILE A 177 5.94 0.70 -36.77
C ILE A 177 5.91 0.79 -35.25
N SER A 178 4.71 0.91 -34.69
CA SER A 178 4.44 0.80 -33.27
C SER A 178 3.42 -0.30 -33.02
N LEU A 179 3.77 -1.22 -32.13
CA LEU A 179 2.97 -2.40 -31.78
C LEU A 179 2.66 -2.33 -30.29
N GLU A 180 1.39 -2.42 -29.95
CA GLU A 180 0.92 -2.55 -28.57
C GLU A 180 0.18 -3.88 -28.41
N SER A 181 0.55 -4.68 -27.40
CA SER A 181 -0.16 -5.91 -27.06
C SER A 181 -0.67 -5.89 -25.62
N LYS A 182 -1.97 -6.15 -25.45
CA LYS A 182 -2.66 -6.18 -24.15
C LYS A 182 -3.05 -7.60 -23.71
N GLY A 183 -2.82 -8.61 -24.56
CA GLY A 183 -3.22 -10.00 -24.36
C GLY A 183 -2.12 -10.88 -23.75
N SER A 184 -2.39 -12.18 -23.61
CA SER A 184 -1.38 -13.19 -23.26
C SER A 184 -0.41 -13.44 -24.41
N GLU A 185 0.72 -14.14 -24.17
CA GLU A 185 1.72 -14.49 -25.20
C GLU A 185 1.10 -15.07 -26.50
N SER A 186 -0.02 -15.80 -26.39
CA SER A 186 -0.79 -16.36 -27.52
C SER A 186 -1.32 -15.32 -28.53
N ASP A 187 -1.55 -14.08 -28.09
CA ASP A 187 -2.12 -13.00 -28.90
C ASP A 187 -1.03 -12.13 -29.54
N GLY A 188 0.24 -12.39 -29.21
CA GLY A 188 1.39 -11.65 -29.70
C GLY A 188 1.63 -11.84 -31.20
N LEU A 189 1.99 -10.75 -31.88
CA LEU A 189 2.39 -10.79 -33.28
C LEU A 189 3.67 -11.64 -33.44
N ASN A 190 3.69 -12.56 -34.41
CA ASN A 190 4.92 -13.30 -34.74
C ASN A 190 5.96 -12.36 -35.37
N TRP A 191 7.21 -12.44 -34.90
CA TRP A 191 8.33 -11.63 -35.43
C TRP A 191 8.51 -11.79 -36.95
N SER A 192 8.26 -13.01 -37.46
CA SER A 192 8.33 -13.32 -38.90
C SER A 192 7.48 -12.39 -39.78
N SER A 193 6.35 -11.88 -39.25
CA SER A 193 5.47 -10.96 -39.98
C SER A 193 6.11 -9.59 -40.24
N LEU A 194 7.11 -9.21 -39.45
CA LEU A 194 7.81 -7.94 -39.59
C LEU A 194 8.99 -8.02 -40.56
N GLN A 195 9.53 -9.21 -40.82
CA GLN A 195 10.77 -9.40 -41.61
C GLN A 195 10.70 -8.85 -43.05
N ALA A 196 9.50 -8.64 -43.59
CA ALA A 196 9.31 -8.02 -44.90
C ALA A 196 9.62 -6.51 -44.94
N GLN A 197 9.66 -5.83 -43.77
CA GLN A 197 9.72 -4.37 -43.64
C GLN A 197 11.17 -3.84 -43.76
N LYS A 198 11.75 -3.88 -44.95
CA LYS A 198 13.19 -3.56 -45.16
C LYS A 198 13.53 -2.07 -45.00
N THR A 199 12.56 -1.20 -45.18
CA THR A 199 12.70 0.27 -45.07
C THR A 199 12.49 0.79 -43.66
N LEU A 200 12.14 -0.08 -42.71
CA LEU A 200 11.82 0.26 -41.33
C LEU A 200 12.96 1.00 -40.65
N ARG A 201 12.64 2.16 -40.05
CA ARG A 201 13.57 3.00 -39.28
C ARG A 201 13.25 3.01 -37.80
N VAL A 202 11.96 2.96 -37.44
CA VAL A 202 11.48 2.93 -36.06
C VAL A 202 10.67 1.66 -35.82
N LEU A 203 11.04 0.89 -34.80
CA LEU A 203 10.23 -0.17 -34.24
C LEU A 203 10.01 0.09 -32.75
N ILE A 204 8.78 0.36 -32.36
CA ILE A 204 8.34 0.46 -30.97
C ILE A 204 7.45 -0.75 -30.69
N SER A 205 7.78 -1.51 -29.67
CA SER A 205 7.00 -2.68 -29.27
C SER A 205 6.77 -2.66 -27.77
N VAL A 206 5.51 -2.64 -27.35
CA VAL A 206 5.07 -2.73 -25.95
C VAL A 206 4.15 -3.94 -25.80
N GLY A 207 4.55 -4.90 -24.97
CA GLY A 207 3.86 -6.17 -24.80
C GLY A 207 4.51 -7.32 -25.58
N PHE A 208 3.86 -8.48 -25.61
CA PHE A 208 4.47 -9.72 -26.10
C PHE A 208 4.61 -9.74 -27.63
N VAL A 209 5.85 -9.91 -28.09
CA VAL A 209 6.15 -10.29 -29.48
C VAL A 209 6.73 -11.69 -29.46
N ASN A 210 6.15 -12.58 -30.25
CA ASN A 210 6.58 -13.97 -30.33
C ASN A 210 7.88 -14.07 -31.14
N ILE A 211 9.00 -13.93 -30.44
CA ILE A 211 10.36 -14.07 -30.95
C ILE A 211 10.80 -15.52 -30.74
N LYS A 212 11.19 -16.18 -31.82
CA LYS A 212 11.66 -17.58 -31.81
C LYS A 212 13.19 -17.64 -31.88
N PRO A 213 13.82 -18.72 -31.38
CA PRO A 213 15.24 -18.96 -31.63
C PRO A 213 15.54 -18.97 -33.14
N GLY A 214 16.46 -18.11 -33.57
CA GLY A 214 16.80 -17.89 -34.99
C GLY A 214 16.19 -16.62 -35.61
N ASP A 215 15.25 -15.97 -34.93
CA ASP A 215 14.81 -14.62 -35.32
C ASP A 215 15.94 -13.62 -35.12
N SER A 216 16.03 -12.68 -36.06
CA SER A 216 17.17 -11.79 -36.18
C SER A 216 16.76 -10.38 -36.60
N LEU A 217 17.55 -9.39 -36.21
CA LEU A 217 17.35 -7.99 -36.57
C LEU A 217 17.93 -7.63 -37.95
N VAL A 218 18.69 -8.53 -38.58
CA VAL A 218 19.36 -8.30 -39.87
C VAL A 218 18.40 -7.96 -41.01
N HIS A 219 17.11 -8.29 -40.86
CA HIS A 219 16.07 -7.97 -41.82
C HIS A 219 15.70 -6.47 -41.86
N PHE A 220 16.19 -5.68 -40.89
CA PHE A 220 15.92 -4.24 -40.78
C PHE A 220 17.20 -3.41 -40.98
N PRO A 221 17.78 -3.38 -42.19
CA PRO A 221 19.07 -2.72 -42.43
C PRO A 221 19.00 -1.20 -42.19
N CYS A 222 17.82 -0.59 -42.31
CA CYS A 222 17.61 0.85 -42.14
C CYS A 222 17.26 1.28 -40.71
N LEU A 223 17.20 0.33 -39.76
CA LEU A 223 16.70 0.60 -38.41
C LEU A 223 17.59 1.60 -37.67
N ARG A 224 16.97 2.63 -37.10
CA ARG A 224 17.59 3.70 -36.32
C ARG A 224 17.14 3.68 -34.87
N THR A 225 15.87 3.37 -34.64
CA THR A 225 15.24 3.36 -33.33
C THR A 225 14.60 2.00 -33.06
N LEU A 226 15.08 1.33 -32.03
CA LEU A 226 14.51 0.09 -31.53
C LEU A 226 14.12 0.29 -30.06
N TYR A 227 12.83 0.19 -29.77
CA TYR A 227 12.28 0.18 -28.42
C TYR A 227 11.49 -1.11 -28.23
N ILE A 228 11.88 -1.91 -27.23
CA ILE A 228 11.16 -3.12 -26.87
C ILE A 228 10.91 -3.12 -25.35
N TYR A 229 9.64 -3.27 -24.99
CA TYR A 229 9.16 -3.56 -23.65
C TYR A 229 8.49 -4.94 -23.69
N SER A 230 9.26 -6.01 -23.42
CA SER A 230 8.80 -7.41 -23.47
C SER A 230 9.79 -8.35 -22.79
N ALA A 231 9.30 -9.45 -22.21
CA ALA A 231 10.13 -10.61 -21.93
C ALA A 231 10.52 -11.31 -23.25
N HIS A 232 11.71 -11.93 -23.33
CA HIS A 232 12.21 -12.79 -24.43
C HIS A 232 12.92 -12.11 -25.62
N VAL A 233 13.80 -11.14 -25.39
CA VAL A 233 14.56 -10.47 -26.48
C VAL A 233 15.96 -11.03 -26.72
N VAL A 234 16.39 -12.03 -25.94
CA VAL A 234 17.76 -12.56 -25.94
C VAL A 234 18.22 -13.00 -27.34
N ALA A 235 17.33 -13.67 -28.10
CA ALA A 235 17.64 -14.15 -29.45
C ALA A 235 18.02 -13.02 -30.43
N LEU A 236 17.48 -11.81 -30.24
CA LEU A 236 17.77 -10.67 -31.12
C LEU A 236 19.16 -10.08 -30.87
N LEU A 237 19.72 -10.23 -29.67
CA LEU A 237 20.96 -9.56 -29.25
C LEU A 237 22.19 -10.02 -30.03
N GLU A 238 22.27 -11.29 -30.43
CA GLU A 238 23.44 -11.85 -31.09
C GLU A 238 23.75 -11.15 -32.42
N SER A 239 22.71 -10.77 -33.16
CA SER A 239 22.79 -10.13 -34.48
C SER A 239 22.79 -8.60 -34.45
N MET A 240 22.61 -7.96 -33.28
CA MET A 240 22.43 -6.51 -33.17
C MET A 240 23.58 -5.69 -33.76
N HIS A 241 24.80 -6.21 -33.67
CA HIS A 241 25.99 -5.53 -34.17
C HIS A 241 26.01 -5.33 -35.70
N GLU A 242 25.10 -5.98 -36.42
CA GLU A 242 24.90 -5.82 -37.86
C GLU A 242 24.04 -4.58 -38.21
N LEU A 243 23.32 -4.01 -37.24
CA LEU A 243 22.51 -2.81 -37.41
C LEU A 243 23.38 -1.54 -37.46
N LYS A 244 23.94 -1.25 -38.63
CA LYS A 244 24.88 -0.14 -38.85
C LYS A 244 24.28 1.25 -38.66
N HIS A 245 22.96 1.38 -38.73
CA HIS A 245 22.25 2.66 -38.62
C HIS A 245 21.58 2.89 -37.27
N LEU A 246 21.65 1.92 -36.34
CA LEU A 246 21.00 2.03 -35.04
C LEU A 246 21.63 3.15 -34.21
N ARG A 247 20.76 3.99 -33.64
CA ARG A 247 21.09 5.17 -32.83
C ARG A 247 20.40 5.13 -31.48
N TYR A 248 19.19 4.58 -31.41
CA TYR A 248 18.42 4.41 -30.19
C TYR A 248 18.14 2.94 -29.94
N LEU A 249 18.54 2.46 -28.77
CA LEU A 249 18.27 1.12 -28.29
C LEU A 249 17.63 1.23 -26.91
N SER A 250 16.39 0.79 -26.77
CA SER A 250 15.76 0.59 -25.47
C SER A 250 15.27 -0.84 -25.35
N LEU A 251 15.73 -1.51 -24.30
CA LEU A 251 15.32 -2.83 -23.88
C LEU A 251 14.84 -2.71 -22.44
N GLU A 252 13.54 -2.57 -22.24
CA GLU A 252 12.96 -2.32 -20.92
C GLU A 252 12.21 -3.52 -20.38
N ASN A 253 12.40 -3.78 -19.09
CA ASN A 253 11.81 -4.92 -18.37
C ASN A 253 12.02 -6.25 -19.11
N THR A 254 13.19 -6.40 -19.73
CA THR A 254 13.56 -7.61 -20.48
C THR A 254 14.42 -8.55 -19.63
N ASP A 255 14.43 -9.83 -19.99
CA ASP A 255 15.15 -10.93 -19.33
C ASP A 255 16.63 -11.04 -19.74
N ILE A 256 17.21 -9.96 -20.27
CA ILE A 256 18.61 -9.98 -20.72
C ILE A 256 19.58 -10.08 -19.54
N SER A 257 20.52 -11.01 -19.63
CA SER A 257 21.57 -11.22 -18.62
C SER A 257 22.88 -10.48 -18.95
N SER A 258 23.11 -10.17 -20.23
CA SER A 258 24.27 -9.40 -20.68
C SER A 258 24.03 -8.76 -22.05
N LEU A 259 24.72 -7.64 -22.32
CA LEU A 259 24.85 -7.09 -23.67
C LEU A 259 26.05 -7.72 -24.39
N PRO A 260 25.99 -7.93 -25.71
CA PRO A 260 27.07 -8.56 -26.46
C PRO A 260 28.31 -7.64 -26.53
N ASP A 261 29.51 -8.22 -26.44
CA ASP A 261 30.79 -7.48 -26.57
C ASP A 261 30.93 -6.75 -27.91
N SER A 262 30.17 -7.16 -28.94
CA SER A 262 30.12 -6.51 -30.23
C SER A 262 29.42 -5.14 -30.22
N ILE A 263 28.74 -4.75 -29.13
CA ILE A 263 28.06 -3.45 -29.00
C ILE A 263 29.01 -2.28 -29.32
N GLY A 264 30.28 -2.36 -28.90
CA GLY A 264 31.29 -1.33 -29.18
C GLY A 264 31.63 -1.13 -30.67
N LYS A 265 31.12 -1.98 -31.58
CA LYS A 265 31.21 -1.79 -33.03
C LYS A 265 30.16 -0.80 -33.57
N MET A 266 29.09 -0.55 -32.82
CA MET A 266 27.93 0.26 -33.23
C MET A 266 28.18 1.76 -33.01
N LYS A 267 29.08 2.34 -33.81
CA LYS A 267 29.60 3.71 -33.60
C LYS A 267 28.57 4.85 -33.71
N LEU A 268 27.38 4.58 -34.26
CA LEU A 268 26.29 5.56 -34.37
C LEU A 268 25.33 5.54 -33.18
N LEU A 269 25.50 4.62 -32.23
CA LEU A 269 24.63 4.49 -31.08
C LEU A 269 24.75 5.72 -30.18
N GLN A 270 23.61 6.32 -29.86
CA GLN A 270 23.47 7.59 -29.13
C GLN A 270 22.67 7.42 -27.84
N TYR A 271 21.68 6.52 -27.80
CA TYR A 271 20.81 6.30 -26.65
C TYR A 271 20.73 4.81 -26.33
N ILE A 272 21.01 4.45 -25.08
CA ILE A 272 20.82 3.09 -24.55
C ILE A 272 20.02 3.17 -23.26
N SER A 273 18.90 2.45 -23.20
CA SER A 273 18.12 2.23 -21.99
C SER A 273 18.00 0.73 -21.72
N LEU A 274 18.32 0.32 -20.49
CA LEU A 274 18.19 -1.05 -19.99
C LEU A 274 17.26 -1.09 -18.77
N SER A 275 16.33 -0.13 -18.70
CA SER A 275 15.49 0.11 -17.53
C SER A 275 14.72 -1.16 -17.13
N GLY A 276 14.77 -1.54 -15.86
CA GLY A 276 14.06 -2.72 -15.34
C GLY A 276 14.63 -4.07 -15.76
N CYS A 277 15.77 -4.13 -16.48
CA CYS A 277 16.45 -5.39 -16.77
C CYS A 277 17.15 -5.95 -15.53
N GLN A 278 16.41 -6.64 -14.67
CA GLN A 278 16.91 -7.08 -13.36
C GLN A 278 18.04 -8.13 -13.45
N GLN A 279 18.10 -8.90 -14.54
CA GLN A 279 19.09 -9.97 -14.72
C GLN A 279 20.47 -9.48 -15.20
N ILE A 280 20.57 -8.23 -15.68
CA ILE A 280 21.85 -7.71 -16.16
C ILE A 280 22.71 -7.24 -14.98
N VAL A 281 23.88 -7.87 -14.84
CA VAL A 281 24.81 -7.62 -13.72
C VAL A 281 26.08 -6.87 -14.10
N LYS A 282 26.43 -6.88 -15.39
CA LYS A 282 27.66 -6.26 -15.91
C LYS A 282 27.46 -5.71 -17.32
N LEU A 283 28.19 -4.64 -17.63
CA LEU A 283 28.29 -4.11 -18.98
C LEU A 283 29.51 -4.68 -19.72
N PRO A 284 29.43 -4.86 -21.05
CA PRO A 284 30.58 -5.27 -21.84
C PRO A 284 31.64 -4.15 -21.84
N PRO A 285 32.95 -4.46 -21.69
CA PRO A 285 34.01 -3.45 -21.69
C PRO A 285 34.07 -2.61 -22.97
N SER A 286 33.53 -3.11 -24.09
CA SER A 286 33.51 -2.40 -25.36
C SER A 286 32.54 -1.21 -25.39
N ILE A 287 31.65 -1.06 -24.39
CA ILE A 287 30.69 0.06 -24.31
C ILE A 287 31.38 1.43 -24.28
N VAL A 288 32.58 1.52 -23.70
CA VAL A 288 33.38 2.77 -23.64
C VAL A 288 33.89 3.21 -25.01
N LYS A 289 33.75 2.38 -26.06
CA LYS A 289 34.11 2.71 -27.44
C LYS A 289 33.01 3.51 -28.16
N LEU A 290 31.83 3.67 -27.56
CA LEU A 290 30.67 4.36 -28.13
C LEU A 290 30.80 5.89 -28.01
N GLY A 291 31.73 6.50 -28.72
CA GLY A 291 32.02 7.94 -28.59
C GLY A 291 30.87 8.91 -28.95
N GLN A 292 29.78 8.43 -29.57
CA GLN A 292 28.58 9.22 -29.88
C GLN A 292 27.47 9.11 -28.82
N LEU A 293 27.69 8.31 -27.77
CA LEU A 293 26.70 8.03 -26.74
C LEU A 293 26.35 9.30 -25.95
N ARG A 294 25.05 9.52 -25.75
CA ARG A 294 24.43 10.71 -25.13
C ARG A 294 23.58 10.36 -23.92
N TYR A 295 22.97 9.18 -23.92
CA TYR A 295 22.05 8.73 -22.89
C TYR A 295 22.37 7.29 -22.48
N LEU A 296 22.45 7.08 -21.17
CA LEU A 296 22.59 5.77 -20.53
C LEU A 296 21.60 5.68 -19.38
N ASN A 297 20.75 4.65 -19.39
CA ASN A 297 19.81 4.38 -18.30
C ASN A 297 19.98 2.94 -17.77
N PHE A 298 20.31 2.85 -16.47
CA PHE A 298 20.48 1.60 -15.74
C PHE A 298 19.45 1.42 -14.62
N ILE A 299 18.37 2.21 -14.62
CA ILE A 299 17.36 2.18 -13.56
C ILE A 299 16.79 0.78 -13.41
N GLY A 300 16.72 0.28 -12.18
CA GLY A 300 16.14 -1.04 -11.90
C GLY A 300 16.95 -2.23 -12.44
N THR A 301 18.22 -2.02 -12.79
CA THR A 301 19.16 -3.10 -13.15
C THR A 301 19.96 -3.58 -11.93
N SER A 302 20.61 -4.74 -12.06
CA SER A 302 21.54 -5.26 -11.06
C SER A 302 23.00 -4.90 -11.36
N ILE A 303 23.25 -3.89 -12.20
CA ILE A 303 24.61 -3.51 -12.61
C ILE A 303 25.37 -2.96 -11.40
N LYS A 304 26.47 -3.64 -11.04
CA LYS A 304 27.29 -3.27 -9.87
C LYS A 304 28.41 -2.29 -10.17
N GLY A 305 28.97 -2.34 -11.38
CA GLY A 305 30.09 -1.50 -11.80
C GLY A 305 30.08 -1.21 -13.29
N ILE A 306 30.73 -0.11 -13.66
CA ILE A 306 30.90 0.35 -15.04
C ILE A 306 32.34 0.05 -15.50
N PRO A 307 32.60 -0.37 -16.75
CA PRO A 307 33.96 -0.61 -17.22
C PRO A 307 34.83 0.66 -17.21
N ARG A 308 36.13 0.53 -16.90
CA ARG A 308 37.11 1.62 -16.97
C ARG A 308 37.20 2.27 -18.35
N GLY A 309 37.54 3.56 -18.38
CA GLY A 309 37.62 4.36 -19.61
C GLY A 309 36.30 5.04 -19.97
N PHE A 310 35.34 5.06 -19.04
CA PHE A 310 34.07 5.76 -19.18
C PHE A 310 34.25 7.26 -19.42
N CYS A 311 35.33 7.85 -18.91
CA CYS A 311 35.71 9.24 -19.16
C CYS A 311 35.89 9.60 -20.66
N ALA A 312 36.05 8.61 -21.55
CA ALA A 312 36.13 8.82 -22.99
C ALA A 312 34.78 9.22 -23.63
N LEU A 313 33.65 8.95 -22.96
CA LEU A 313 32.29 9.20 -23.44
C LEU A 313 31.85 10.65 -23.24
N THR A 314 32.64 11.60 -23.75
CA THR A 314 32.48 13.05 -23.54
C THR A 314 31.19 13.64 -24.13
N ASN A 315 30.46 12.90 -24.96
CA ASN A 315 29.16 13.30 -25.52
C ASN A 315 27.95 12.96 -24.62
N LEU A 316 28.17 12.29 -23.48
CA LEU A 316 27.09 12.01 -22.54
C LEU A 316 26.40 13.31 -22.06
N ARG A 317 25.08 13.24 -22.02
CA ARG A 317 24.16 14.28 -21.53
C ARG A 317 23.37 13.77 -20.33
N ILE A 318 22.98 12.51 -20.35
CA ILE A 318 22.14 11.92 -19.30
C ILE A 318 22.73 10.55 -18.92
N VAL A 319 22.94 10.35 -17.63
CA VAL A 319 23.31 9.06 -17.04
C VAL A 319 22.42 8.81 -15.84
N LEU A 320 21.64 7.72 -15.88
CA LEU A 320 20.71 7.32 -14.83
C LEU A 320 21.17 6.04 -14.13
N ASP A 321 21.08 6.01 -12.79
CA ASP A 321 21.58 4.94 -11.90
C ASP A 321 23.04 4.54 -12.17
N PHE A 322 23.94 5.52 -12.20
CA PHE A 322 25.37 5.27 -12.24
C PHE A 322 25.83 4.69 -10.90
N PRO A 323 26.34 3.44 -10.86
CA PRO A 323 26.73 2.81 -9.60
C PRO A 323 28.06 3.36 -9.10
N ALA A 324 28.07 3.90 -7.88
CA ALA A 324 29.28 4.23 -7.16
C ALA A 324 29.88 2.94 -6.58
N GLN A 325 30.86 2.37 -7.28
CA GLN A 325 31.63 1.23 -6.79
C GLN A 325 33.05 1.68 -6.44
N VAL A 326 33.59 1.15 -5.35
CA VAL A 326 35.00 1.31 -4.95
C VAL A 326 35.73 0.00 -5.18
N ASP A 327 36.95 0.11 -5.72
CA ASP A 327 37.92 -0.97 -5.98
C ASP A 327 37.70 -1.91 -7.18
N GLY A 328 38.84 -2.38 -7.73
CA GLY A 328 38.92 -3.32 -8.85
C GLY A 328 39.17 -2.68 -10.23
N ASP A 329 38.96 -3.45 -11.29
CA ASP A 329 39.10 -3.03 -12.71
C ASP A 329 37.91 -2.20 -13.24
N TRP A 330 37.12 -1.62 -12.34
CA TRP A 330 35.91 -0.85 -12.66
C TRP A 330 36.15 0.67 -12.64
N CYS A 331 35.23 1.40 -13.27
CA CYS A 331 35.20 2.85 -13.37
C CYS A 331 34.99 3.46 -11.99
N SER A 332 35.87 4.38 -11.61
CA SER A 332 35.70 5.19 -10.40
C SER A 332 34.85 6.43 -10.67
N LEU A 333 34.34 7.05 -9.61
CA LEU A 333 33.66 8.36 -9.70
C LEU A 333 34.54 9.47 -10.31
N GLU A 334 35.87 9.33 -10.21
CA GLU A 334 36.82 10.30 -10.77
C GLU A 334 36.68 10.41 -12.30
N GLU A 335 36.26 9.34 -12.97
CA GLU A 335 36.06 9.32 -14.42
C GLU A 335 34.85 10.16 -14.87
N LEU A 336 33.96 10.56 -13.95
CA LEU A 336 32.92 11.54 -14.25
C LEU A 336 33.48 12.97 -14.35
N GLY A 337 34.66 13.24 -13.79
CA GLY A 337 35.29 14.56 -13.78
C GLY A 337 35.32 15.22 -15.17
N PRO A 338 35.88 14.56 -16.21
CA PRO A 338 35.95 15.10 -17.58
C PRO A 338 34.62 15.29 -18.31
N LEU A 339 33.50 14.72 -17.82
CA LEU A 339 32.20 14.73 -18.49
C LEU A 339 31.45 16.05 -18.24
N SER A 340 31.96 17.15 -18.78
CA SER A 340 31.45 18.52 -18.54
C SER A 340 30.10 18.83 -19.18
N ARG A 341 29.65 18.01 -20.16
CA ARG A 341 28.41 18.21 -20.92
C ARG A 341 27.18 17.51 -20.31
N LEU A 342 27.33 16.86 -19.15
CA LEU A 342 26.23 16.22 -18.44
C LEU A 342 25.18 17.26 -18.03
N LYS A 343 23.92 16.96 -18.37
CA LYS A 343 22.71 17.70 -18.00
C LYS A 343 21.95 17.03 -16.87
N LYS A 344 21.91 15.69 -16.87
CA LYS A 344 21.27 14.90 -15.80
C LYS A 344 22.19 13.78 -15.33
N LEU A 345 22.32 13.62 -14.02
CA LEU A 345 23.14 12.59 -13.40
C LEU A 345 22.40 12.01 -12.19
N GLN A 346 22.26 10.68 -12.16
CA GLN A 346 21.83 9.94 -11.00
C GLN A 346 22.95 9.01 -10.56
N LEU A 347 23.40 9.17 -9.32
CA LEU A 347 24.41 8.35 -8.67
C LEU A 347 23.71 7.40 -7.70
N ASP A 348 24.01 6.11 -7.80
CA ASP A 348 23.45 5.05 -6.96
C ASP A 348 24.53 4.40 -6.09
N ARG A 349 24.11 3.88 -4.94
CA ARG A 349 24.95 3.23 -3.92
C ARG A 349 26.15 4.06 -3.44
N LEU A 350 25.91 5.33 -3.12
CA LEU A 350 26.94 6.24 -2.60
C LEU A 350 27.56 5.78 -1.27
N GLU A 351 26.89 4.91 -0.52
CA GLU A 351 27.38 4.28 0.71
C GLU A 351 28.62 3.41 0.49
N ASN A 352 28.86 2.93 -0.73
CA ASN A 352 30.05 2.14 -1.05
C ASN A 352 31.34 2.99 -1.09
N ILE A 353 31.23 4.32 -1.04
CA ILE A 353 32.37 5.24 -1.17
C ILE A 353 33.13 5.35 0.15
N THR A 354 34.26 4.66 0.24
CA THR A 354 35.10 4.64 1.46
C THR A 354 35.99 5.88 1.62
N ALA A 355 36.39 6.54 0.52
CA ALA A 355 37.22 7.74 0.56
C ALA A 355 36.47 8.94 -0.05
N SER A 356 36.01 9.88 0.77
CA SER A 356 35.27 11.07 0.28
C SER A 356 36.05 11.88 -0.77
N SER A 357 37.38 11.85 -0.72
CA SER A 357 38.25 12.49 -1.74
C SER A 357 38.01 12.00 -3.18
N SER A 358 37.53 10.77 -3.39
CA SER A 358 37.17 10.29 -4.74
C SER A 358 35.88 10.92 -5.25
N ALA A 359 34.93 11.22 -4.35
CA ALA A 359 33.68 11.90 -4.68
C ALA A 359 33.96 13.34 -5.15
N ALA A 360 34.88 14.05 -4.48
CA ALA A 360 35.31 15.40 -4.87
C ALA A 360 35.83 15.47 -6.32
N LYS A 361 36.51 14.42 -6.78
CA LYS A 361 37.06 14.32 -8.14
C LYS A 361 36.00 14.10 -9.23
N ALA A 362 34.76 13.77 -8.87
CA ALA A 362 33.64 13.80 -9.81
C ALA A 362 33.35 15.23 -10.31
N LYS A 363 33.83 16.26 -9.60
CA LYS A 363 33.76 17.69 -10.00
C LYS A 363 32.35 18.08 -10.45
N LEU A 364 31.36 17.84 -9.60
CA LEU A 364 29.95 18.15 -9.92
C LEU A 364 29.74 19.67 -10.06
N SER A 365 30.40 20.47 -9.22
CA SER A 365 30.37 21.93 -9.25
C SER A 365 30.87 22.53 -10.57
N ASP A 366 31.81 21.87 -11.26
CA ASP A 366 32.37 22.32 -12.54
C ASP A 366 31.42 22.02 -13.72
N LYS A 367 30.37 21.22 -13.54
CA LYS A 367 29.44 20.80 -14.60
C LYS A 367 28.35 21.84 -14.82
N VAL A 368 28.70 22.93 -15.51
CA VAL A 368 27.83 24.11 -15.75
C VAL A 368 26.50 23.84 -16.47
N HIS A 369 26.35 22.67 -17.09
CA HIS A 369 25.14 22.24 -17.79
C HIS A 369 24.25 21.31 -16.95
N LEU A 370 24.69 20.86 -15.77
CA LEU A 370 23.95 19.92 -14.93
C LEU A 370 22.76 20.63 -14.28
N THR A 371 21.55 20.22 -14.67
CA THR A 371 20.28 20.77 -14.19
C THR A 371 19.52 19.78 -13.30
N ASN A 372 19.79 18.48 -13.40
CA ASN A 372 19.14 17.45 -12.59
C ASN A 372 20.19 16.56 -11.92
N LEU A 373 20.08 16.42 -10.61
CA LEU A 373 20.96 15.58 -9.81
C LEU A 373 20.13 14.68 -8.91
N VAL A 374 20.42 13.38 -8.93
CA VAL A 374 19.88 12.40 -7.99
C VAL A 374 21.04 11.72 -7.26
N LEU A 375 20.98 11.70 -5.94
CA LEU A 375 21.98 11.09 -5.07
C LEU A 375 21.28 10.00 -4.25
N SER A 376 21.62 8.74 -4.48
CA SER A 376 20.94 7.60 -3.89
C SER A 376 21.88 6.71 -3.07
N CYS A 377 21.37 6.28 -1.93
CA CYS A 377 21.90 5.19 -1.11
C CYS A 377 20.88 4.05 -0.99
N ALA A 378 21.36 2.85 -0.64
CA ALA A 378 20.45 1.78 -0.24
C ALA A 378 19.63 2.19 1.00
N SER A 379 18.31 2.03 0.90
CA SER A 379 17.42 2.35 2.01
C SER A 379 17.55 1.31 3.13
N ILE A 380 17.89 1.77 4.33
CA ILE A 380 17.97 0.93 5.56
C ILE A 380 16.64 0.87 6.31
N LEU A 381 15.63 1.62 5.86
CA LEU A 381 14.31 1.65 6.48
C LEU A 381 13.47 0.47 5.99
N GLY A 382 12.84 -0.25 6.92
CA GLY A 382 11.86 -1.30 6.64
C GLY A 382 10.55 -0.75 6.06
N ASP A 383 9.68 -1.68 5.65
CA ASP A 383 8.32 -1.34 5.14
C ASP A 383 7.45 -0.67 6.22
N ASP A 384 7.75 -0.94 7.49
CA ASP A 384 7.19 -0.29 8.68
C ASP A 384 7.69 1.14 8.90
N ARG A 385 8.64 1.60 8.06
CA ARG A 385 9.25 2.93 8.05
C ARG A 385 10.16 3.22 9.24
N LEU A 386 10.57 2.18 9.96
CA LEU A 386 11.60 2.24 11.00
C LEU A 386 12.91 1.64 10.49
N ILE A 387 13.99 1.89 11.23
CA ILE A 387 15.28 1.24 10.95
C ILE A 387 15.10 -0.25 11.26
N LYS A 388 15.46 -1.13 10.31
CA LYS A 388 15.42 -2.58 10.55
C LYS A 388 16.38 -2.91 11.70
N GLU A 389 15.94 -3.69 12.69
CA GLU A 389 16.75 -4.02 13.86
C GLU A 389 18.09 -4.72 13.52
N GLU A 390 18.17 -5.36 12.34
CA GLU A 390 19.38 -5.99 11.80
C GLU A 390 20.33 -5.03 11.03
N ASP A 391 19.85 -3.84 10.62
CA ASP A 391 20.58 -2.85 9.79
C ASP A 391 20.95 -1.58 10.58
N GLY A 392 21.31 -1.71 11.85
CA GLY A 392 21.81 -0.59 12.65
C GLY A 392 23.11 -0.04 12.07
N VAL A 393 23.07 1.18 11.52
CA VAL A 393 24.25 1.84 10.94
C VAL A 393 25.11 2.47 12.04
N CYS A 394 26.42 2.18 12.03
CA CYS A 394 27.33 2.74 13.03
C CYS A 394 27.59 4.25 12.82
N GLU A 395 28.09 4.94 13.84
CA GLU A 395 28.38 6.38 13.71
C GLU A 395 29.46 6.66 12.66
N GLU A 396 30.41 5.74 12.46
CA GLU A 396 31.45 5.86 11.45
C GLU A 396 30.88 5.85 10.03
N GLU A 397 29.93 4.97 9.74
CA GLU A 397 29.23 4.89 8.44
C GLU A 397 28.38 6.13 8.20
N GLN A 398 27.69 6.64 9.23
CA GLN A 398 26.93 7.91 9.16
C GLN A 398 27.85 9.09 8.83
N GLN A 399 28.99 9.20 9.52
CA GLN A 399 29.97 10.27 9.25
C GLN A 399 30.63 10.12 7.87
N GLN A 400 30.80 8.90 7.38
CA GLN A 400 31.37 8.65 6.08
C GLN A 400 30.42 9.10 4.97
N VAL A 401 29.13 8.73 5.04
CA VAL A 401 28.15 9.17 4.03
C VAL A 401 27.96 10.68 4.05
N GLU A 402 27.98 11.31 5.24
CA GLU A 402 27.97 12.77 5.39
C GLU A 402 29.13 13.43 4.62
N LYS A 403 30.37 12.95 4.82
CA LYS A 403 31.55 13.46 4.11
C LYS A 403 31.46 13.26 2.60
N VAL A 404 30.94 12.11 2.15
CA VAL A 404 30.78 11.82 0.72
C VAL A 404 29.80 12.79 0.07
N PHE A 405 28.63 13.00 0.68
CA PHE A 405 27.64 13.92 0.13
C PHE A 405 28.08 15.39 0.22
N ASP A 406 28.87 15.77 1.24
CA ASP A 406 29.48 17.10 1.33
C ASP A 406 30.39 17.41 0.13
N GLU A 407 31.16 16.43 -0.34
CA GLU A 407 32.06 16.57 -1.50
C GLU A 407 31.32 16.58 -2.86
N LEU A 408 30.09 16.07 -2.92
CA LEU A 408 29.24 16.04 -4.12
C LEU A 408 28.47 17.36 -4.31
N CYS A 409 29.20 18.48 -4.28
CA CYS A 409 28.63 19.83 -4.40
C CYS A 409 28.01 20.07 -5.79
N PRO A 410 26.70 20.37 -5.89
CA PRO A 410 26.05 20.68 -7.17
C PRO A 410 26.41 22.08 -7.70
N PRO A 411 26.22 22.35 -9.01
CA PRO A 411 26.38 23.69 -9.57
C PRO A 411 25.18 24.60 -9.24
N PRO A 412 25.34 25.94 -9.22
CA PRO A 412 24.28 26.90 -8.89
C PRO A 412 23.05 26.87 -9.82
N ARG A 413 23.20 26.32 -11.03
CA ARG A 413 22.15 26.21 -12.06
C ARG A 413 21.26 24.97 -11.90
N LEU A 414 21.48 24.14 -10.87
CA LEU A 414 20.67 22.96 -10.62
C LEU A 414 19.18 23.35 -10.47
N GLU A 415 18.30 22.67 -11.20
CA GLU A 415 16.85 22.90 -11.20
C GLU A 415 16.08 21.81 -10.45
N TYR A 416 16.62 20.58 -10.44
CA TYR A 416 16.03 19.41 -9.81
C TYR A 416 17.06 18.69 -8.94
N LEU A 417 16.69 18.42 -7.68
CA LEU A 417 17.49 17.64 -6.74
C LEU A 417 16.64 16.54 -6.12
N ASP A 418 17.16 15.32 -6.09
CA ASP A 418 16.56 14.19 -5.39
C ASP A 418 17.61 13.48 -4.53
N ILE A 419 17.33 13.28 -3.26
CA ILE A 419 18.18 12.57 -2.30
C ILE A 419 17.41 11.38 -1.76
N ARG A 420 17.95 10.17 -1.93
CA ARG A 420 17.28 8.91 -1.57
C ARG A 420 18.13 8.07 -0.64
N GLY A 421 17.52 7.47 0.38
CA GLY A 421 18.16 6.49 1.26
C GLY A 421 19.25 7.08 2.16
N TYR A 422 19.30 8.41 2.32
CA TYR A 422 20.34 9.06 3.09
C TYR A 422 20.22 8.75 4.59
N PHE A 423 21.27 8.18 5.17
CA PHE A 423 21.30 7.76 6.57
C PHE A 423 22.30 8.54 7.43
N GLY A 424 22.82 9.68 6.96
CA GLY A 424 23.57 10.61 7.81
C GLY A 424 22.66 11.35 8.80
N ARG A 425 23.23 11.89 9.88
CA ARG A 425 22.51 12.69 10.88
C ARG A 425 22.22 14.11 10.40
N TRP A 426 23.09 14.62 9.54
CA TRP A 426 23.05 15.99 9.02
C TRP A 426 23.00 15.97 7.50
N LEU A 427 22.17 16.81 6.89
CA LEU A 427 22.22 17.01 5.44
C LEU A 427 23.49 17.80 5.05
N PRO A 428 23.92 17.70 3.78
CA PRO A 428 25.18 18.29 3.33
C PRO A 428 25.26 19.80 3.54
N ARG A 429 26.45 20.32 3.84
CA ARG A 429 26.70 21.74 4.16
C ARG A 429 26.23 22.70 3.07
N TRP A 430 26.36 22.29 1.81
CA TRP A 430 25.90 23.06 0.67
C TRP A 430 24.36 23.17 0.58
N MET A 431 23.61 22.31 1.27
CA MET A 431 22.15 22.47 1.48
C MET A 431 21.82 23.31 2.71
N MET A 432 22.63 23.19 3.77
CA MET A 432 22.39 23.88 5.04
C MET A 432 22.64 25.40 4.95
N SER A 433 23.54 25.85 4.07
CA SER A 433 23.87 27.27 3.94
C SER A 433 23.96 27.75 2.49
N SER A 434 23.15 28.77 2.17
CA SER A 434 23.17 29.48 0.89
C SER A 434 24.49 30.22 0.62
N SER A 435 25.33 30.39 1.64
CA SER A 435 26.67 30.98 1.52
C SER A 435 27.69 30.04 0.87
N VAL A 436 27.48 28.72 0.95
CA VAL A 436 28.38 27.70 0.42
C VAL A 436 28.11 27.47 -1.08
N VAL A 437 26.86 27.14 -1.43
CA VAL A 437 26.40 27.04 -2.82
C VAL A 437 25.05 27.73 -2.96
N PRO A 438 24.96 28.82 -3.75
CA PRO A 438 23.69 29.49 -3.96
C PRO A 438 22.89 28.75 -5.04
N LEU A 439 22.04 27.81 -4.62
CA LEU A 439 21.12 27.03 -5.48
C LEU A 439 19.96 27.88 -6.03
N LYS A 440 20.30 28.95 -6.75
CA LYS A 440 19.37 29.99 -7.22
C LYS A 440 18.44 29.51 -8.33
N SER A 441 18.69 28.36 -8.95
CA SER A 441 17.83 27.82 -10.01
C SER A 441 16.96 26.65 -9.54
N LEU A 442 17.09 26.22 -8.28
CA LEU A 442 16.42 25.00 -7.81
C LEU A 442 14.91 25.21 -7.73
N ARG A 443 14.16 24.38 -8.44
CA ARG A 443 12.69 24.43 -8.57
C ARG A 443 12.02 23.25 -7.89
N ILE A 444 12.62 22.07 -7.97
CA ILE A 444 12.01 20.82 -7.51
C ILE A 444 12.99 20.09 -6.61
N MET A 445 12.55 19.76 -5.40
CA MET A 445 13.34 19.00 -4.43
C MET A 445 12.55 17.79 -3.92
N PHE A 446 13.16 16.62 -4.05
CA PHE A 446 12.71 15.38 -3.44
C PHE A 446 13.72 14.93 -2.41
N ILE A 447 13.24 14.52 -1.24
CA ILE A 447 14.05 13.87 -0.23
C ILE A 447 13.27 12.65 0.27
N CYS A 448 13.82 11.47 0.08
CA CYS A 448 13.20 10.21 0.45
C CYS A 448 14.14 9.40 1.35
N ASP A 449 13.58 8.80 2.40
CA ASP A 449 14.27 7.89 3.31
C ASP A 449 15.44 8.54 4.05
N LEU A 450 15.13 9.57 4.85
CA LEU A 450 16.07 10.20 5.79
C LEU A 450 16.11 9.42 7.10
N ALA A 451 16.80 8.28 7.11
CA ALA A 451 16.70 7.32 8.21
C ALA A 451 17.14 7.89 9.57
N CYS A 452 18.29 8.58 9.61
CA CYS A 452 18.91 9.08 10.84
C CYS A 452 18.95 10.61 10.94
N CYS A 453 18.41 11.32 9.95
CA CYS A 453 18.46 12.79 9.91
C CYS A 453 17.56 13.38 11.00
N THR A 454 18.12 14.21 11.86
CA THR A 454 17.39 14.73 13.05
C THR A 454 16.72 16.08 12.81
N GLN A 455 17.07 16.77 11.72
CA GLN A 455 16.65 18.14 11.42
C GLN A 455 16.63 18.40 9.92
N LEU A 456 15.76 19.32 9.49
CA LEU A 456 15.71 19.81 8.11
C LEU A 456 16.69 20.99 7.92
N PRO A 457 17.14 21.29 6.68
CA PRO A 457 18.06 22.39 6.45
C PRO A 457 17.35 23.74 6.55
N ASP A 458 17.80 24.60 7.47
CA ASP A 458 17.32 25.98 7.61
C ASP A 458 17.52 26.81 6.33
N GLY A 459 18.57 26.49 5.56
CA GLY A 459 18.88 27.14 4.30
C GLY A 459 17.82 26.97 3.19
N LEU A 460 16.92 25.98 3.30
CA LEU A 460 15.92 25.70 2.26
C LEU A 460 14.93 26.85 2.07
N CYS A 461 14.61 27.59 3.14
CA CYS A 461 13.64 28.68 3.08
C CYS A 461 14.10 29.85 2.20
N GLN A 462 15.40 29.94 1.92
CA GLN A 462 16.02 31.03 1.16
C GLN A 462 16.05 30.75 -0.34
N LEU A 463 15.61 29.56 -0.78
CA LEU A 463 15.64 29.17 -2.20
C LEU A 463 14.61 29.97 -3.00
N PRO A 464 15.04 30.86 -3.93
CA PRO A 464 14.15 31.87 -4.50
C PRO A 464 13.18 31.35 -5.57
N TYR A 465 13.44 30.17 -6.13
CA TYR A 465 12.65 29.58 -7.22
C TYR A 465 12.11 28.19 -6.89
N LEU A 466 12.21 27.74 -5.63
CA LEU A 466 11.68 26.43 -5.25
C LEU A 466 10.16 26.44 -5.40
N GLU A 467 9.64 25.60 -6.28
CA GLU A 467 8.23 25.46 -6.64
C GLU A 467 7.59 24.25 -5.93
N PHE A 468 8.37 23.19 -5.72
CA PHE A 468 7.91 21.97 -5.05
C PHE A 468 8.97 21.38 -4.12
N ILE A 469 8.51 20.94 -2.96
CA ILE A 469 9.32 20.15 -2.02
C ILE A 469 8.51 18.95 -1.50
N GLN A 470 9.13 17.77 -1.56
CA GLN A 470 8.62 16.55 -0.95
C GLN A 470 9.66 15.97 -0.01
N ILE A 471 9.26 15.69 1.23
CA ILE A 471 10.03 14.93 2.21
C ILE A 471 9.24 13.69 2.58
N LYS A 472 9.78 12.52 2.25
CA LYS A 472 9.16 11.21 2.49
C LYS A 472 10.04 10.37 3.40
N ARG A 473 9.44 9.75 4.42
CA ARG A 473 10.09 8.82 5.37
C ARG A 473 11.32 9.45 6.05
N ALA A 474 11.06 10.33 7.02
CA ALA A 474 12.10 10.94 7.87
C ALA A 474 11.78 10.67 9.36
N PRO A 475 11.98 9.43 9.85
CA PRO A 475 11.51 9.02 11.17
C PRO A 475 12.26 9.65 12.34
N ALA A 476 13.50 10.12 12.16
CA ALA A 476 14.30 10.71 13.24
C ALA A 476 13.99 12.20 13.51
N ILE A 477 13.18 12.85 12.66
CA ILE A 477 12.81 14.27 12.82
C ILE A 477 11.64 14.38 13.80
N LYS A 478 11.90 15.01 14.95
CA LYS A 478 10.90 15.19 16.03
C LYS A 478 10.26 16.58 16.05
N ARG A 479 11.04 17.60 15.71
CA ARG A 479 10.63 19.01 15.73
C ARG A 479 11.11 19.72 14.47
N VAL A 480 10.25 20.57 13.92
CA VAL A 480 10.61 21.57 12.90
C VAL A 480 10.33 22.94 13.52
N GLY A 481 11.39 23.61 13.97
CA GLY A 481 11.28 24.89 14.67
C GLY A 481 11.28 26.10 13.73
N PRO A 482 11.25 27.32 14.30
CA PRO A 482 11.21 28.57 13.54
C PRO A 482 12.47 28.81 12.71
N GLU A 483 13.58 28.14 13.02
CA GLU A 483 14.82 28.11 12.23
C GLU A 483 14.58 27.71 10.76
N PHE A 484 13.57 26.87 10.51
CA PHE A 484 13.16 26.47 9.16
C PHE A 484 12.49 27.61 8.37
N MET A 485 12.06 28.68 9.03
CA MET A 485 11.40 29.85 8.43
C MET A 485 12.23 31.14 8.54
N GLN A 486 13.29 31.15 9.35
CA GLN A 486 14.06 32.37 9.64
C GLN A 486 15.29 32.50 8.72
N SER A 487 15.33 33.58 7.93
CA SER A 487 16.54 33.97 7.22
C SER A 487 17.54 34.61 8.19
N TYR A 488 18.63 33.93 8.54
CA TYR A 488 19.71 34.52 9.33
C TYR A 488 20.34 35.72 8.59
N HIS A 489 20.00 36.94 9.00
CA HIS A 489 20.77 38.15 8.74
C HIS A 489 21.21 38.75 10.07
N GLN A 490 22.23 38.16 10.70
CA GLN A 490 22.75 38.66 11.98
C GLN A 490 23.44 40.05 11.88
N HIS A 491 23.66 40.62 10.68
CA HIS A 491 24.47 41.84 10.53
C HIS A 491 23.98 42.91 9.52
N SER A 492 22.67 43.08 9.29
CA SER A 492 22.17 44.27 8.56
C SER A 492 21.43 45.25 9.49
N PRO A 493 21.89 46.51 9.65
CA PRO A 493 21.27 47.49 10.56
C PRO A 493 19.95 48.10 10.04
N HIS A 494 19.38 47.57 8.95
CA HIS A 494 18.21 48.14 8.29
C HIS A 494 17.14 47.08 8.02
N PRO A 495 15.92 47.18 8.62
CA PRO A 495 14.82 46.22 8.47
C PRO A 495 14.12 46.23 7.09
N SER A 496 14.71 46.82 6.06
CA SER A 496 13.96 47.35 4.92
C SER A 496 13.73 46.38 3.75
N GLN A 497 14.04 45.08 3.87
CA GLN A 497 13.63 44.07 2.87
C GLN A 497 13.67 42.65 3.48
N MET A 498 12.69 42.31 4.33
CA MET A 498 12.47 40.91 4.67
C MET A 498 11.93 40.19 3.43
N VAL A 499 12.73 39.31 2.84
CA VAL A 499 12.27 38.42 1.77
C VAL A 499 11.49 37.29 2.41
N ALA A 500 10.25 37.08 1.98
CA ALA A 500 9.42 36.00 2.49
C ALA A 500 10.10 34.63 2.27
N ALA A 501 10.08 33.78 3.30
CA ALA A 501 10.54 32.40 3.23
C ALA A 501 9.73 31.62 2.18
N PHE A 502 10.40 30.79 1.38
CA PHE A 502 9.80 30.01 0.31
C PHE A 502 8.93 30.85 -0.65
N PRO A 503 9.51 31.86 -1.33
CA PRO A 503 8.75 32.88 -2.05
C PRO A 503 7.99 32.36 -3.28
N ARG A 504 8.35 31.19 -3.80
CA ARG A 504 7.75 30.58 -5.01
C ARG A 504 7.21 29.17 -4.80
N LEU A 505 7.13 28.69 -3.56
CA LEU A 505 6.71 27.32 -3.29
C LEU A 505 5.21 27.19 -3.52
N HIS A 506 4.81 26.35 -4.47
CA HIS A 506 3.41 26.11 -4.83
C HIS A 506 2.82 24.90 -4.11
N LYS A 507 3.64 23.86 -3.88
CA LYS A 507 3.19 22.62 -3.28
C LYS A 507 4.26 22.03 -2.35
N MET A 508 3.82 21.58 -1.18
CA MET A 508 4.66 20.95 -0.16
C MET A 508 4.02 19.62 0.28
N GLU A 509 4.83 18.57 0.32
CA GLU A 509 4.41 17.24 0.78
C GLU A 509 5.34 16.71 1.87
N LEU A 510 4.77 16.40 3.04
CA LEU A 510 5.49 15.86 4.19
C LEU A 510 4.84 14.53 4.60
N ILE A 511 5.52 13.42 4.29
CA ILE A 511 4.93 12.07 4.31
C ILE A 511 5.79 11.12 5.14
N GLY A 512 5.22 10.43 6.14
CA GLY A 512 5.91 9.40 6.92
C GLY A 512 6.99 9.95 7.84
N MET A 513 6.79 11.16 8.38
CA MET A 513 7.61 11.75 9.44
C MET A 513 7.05 11.29 10.80
N VAL A 514 7.26 10.02 11.13
CA VAL A 514 6.46 9.30 12.15
C VAL A 514 6.70 9.75 13.59
N GLU A 515 7.86 10.33 13.91
CA GLU A 515 8.14 10.91 15.24
C GLU A 515 7.96 12.43 15.29
N TRP A 516 7.45 13.05 14.22
CA TRP A 516 7.31 14.50 14.14
C TRP A 516 6.10 14.97 14.96
N GLU A 517 6.38 15.64 16.08
CA GLU A 517 5.38 16.09 17.06
C GLU A 517 5.13 17.60 17.02
N GLU A 518 6.17 18.39 16.73
CA GLU A 518 6.19 19.84 16.90
C GLU A 518 6.54 20.56 15.58
N TRP A 519 5.69 21.53 15.18
CA TRP A 519 5.94 22.43 14.06
C TRP A 519 5.60 23.87 14.45
N GLU A 520 6.64 24.72 14.60
CA GLU A 520 6.50 26.00 15.31
C GLU A 520 7.05 27.18 14.50
N TRP A 521 6.23 28.23 14.30
CA TRP A 521 6.68 29.61 13.99
C TRP A 521 5.56 30.63 14.22
N GLU A 522 5.97 31.88 14.45
CA GLU A 522 5.08 33.00 14.81
C GLU A 522 4.34 33.60 13.60
N GLU A 523 3.20 34.25 13.85
CA GLU A 523 2.36 34.90 12.83
C GLU A 523 3.07 36.01 12.05
N GLN A 524 4.12 36.61 12.63
CA GLN A 524 4.85 37.74 12.04
C GLN A 524 5.86 37.30 10.98
N VAL A 525 6.23 36.01 10.93
CA VAL A 525 7.23 35.49 10.01
C VAL A 525 6.63 35.28 8.63
N GLN A 526 6.98 36.14 7.66
CA GLN A 526 6.48 36.03 6.29
C GLN A 526 7.01 34.78 5.59
N ALA A 527 6.12 33.82 5.32
CA ALA A 527 6.45 32.56 4.66
C ALA A 527 5.33 32.11 3.71
N PHE A 528 5.68 31.34 2.68
CA PHE A 528 4.74 30.65 1.78
C PHE A 528 3.70 31.56 1.08
N PRO A 529 4.08 32.70 0.49
CA PRO A 529 3.12 33.65 -0.08
C PRO A 529 2.28 33.08 -1.25
N VAL A 530 2.79 32.05 -1.93
CA VAL A 530 2.14 31.42 -3.11
C VAL A 530 1.87 29.93 -2.94
N LEU A 531 1.99 29.38 -1.72
CA LEU A 531 1.70 27.98 -1.45
C LEU A 531 0.22 27.70 -1.69
N GLN A 532 -0.08 26.78 -2.60
CA GLN A 532 -1.44 26.42 -3.00
C GLN A 532 -1.90 25.11 -2.36
N GLN A 533 -0.98 24.14 -2.23
CA GLN A 533 -1.29 22.79 -1.75
C GLN A 533 -0.33 22.34 -0.67
N LEU A 534 -0.87 21.83 0.44
CA LEU A 534 -0.10 21.19 1.51
C LEU A 534 -0.66 19.80 1.78
N LEU A 535 0.21 18.79 1.73
CA LEU A 535 -0.09 17.41 2.08
C LEU A 535 0.72 17.00 3.32
N LEU A 536 0.03 16.60 4.37
CA LEU A 536 0.59 15.99 5.58
C LEU A 536 0.07 14.56 5.67
N LYS A 537 0.97 13.58 5.77
CA LYS A 537 0.55 12.18 5.84
C LYS A 537 1.44 11.36 6.77
N HIS A 538 0.84 10.59 7.68
CA HIS A 538 1.55 9.73 8.64
C HIS A 538 2.58 10.48 9.50
N CYS A 539 2.11 11.35 10.41
CA CYS A 539 2.93 12.05 11.42
C CYS A 539 2.18 12.16 12.77
N LYS A 540 2.84 12.67 13.81
CA LYS A 540 2.31 12.83 15.17
C LYS A 540 2.12 14.30 15.56
N LEU A 541 1.90 15.17 14.57
CA LEU A 541 1.76 16.60 14.81
C LEU A 541 0.62 16.90 15.77
N LYS A 542 0.92 17.68 16.81
CA LYS A 542 -0.06 18.12 17.82
C LYS A 542 -0.91 19.29 17.34
N CYS A 543 -0.29 20.22 16.62
CA CYS A 543 -0.95 21.41 16.08
C CYS A 543 -0.29 21.85 14.78
N LEU A 544 -1.01 22.64 13.98
CA LEU A 544 -0.41 23.39 12.89
C LEU A 544 0.00 24.79 13.38
N PRO A 545 1.14 25.31 12.91
CA PRO A 545 1.70 26.58 13.37
C PRO A 545 0.81 27.78 12.99
N PRO A 546 0.60 28.75 13.91
CA PRO A 546 -0.21 29.95 13.65
C PRO A 546 0.28 30.78 12.45
N GLY A 547 1.59 30.82 12.24
CA GLY A 547 2.17 31.49 11.08
C GLY A 547 1.78 30.85 9.74
N LEU A 548 1.52 29.54 9.68
CA LEU A 548 1.04 28.88 8.46
C LEU A 548 -0.36 29.39 8.11
N ALA A 549 -1.23 29.41 9.10
CA ALA A 549 -2.62 29.81 8.96
C ALA A 549 -2.76 31.29 8.53
N SER A 550 -1.90 32.17 9.05
CA SER A 550 -1.92 33.61 8.77
C SER A 550 -1.16 34.04 7.51
N GLN A 551 -0.04 33.38 7.16
CA GLN A 551 0.87 33.83 6.10
C GLN A 551 0.73 33.08 4.78
N ALA A 552 0.26 31.82 4.78
CA ALA A 552 0.04 31.03 3.56
C ALA A 552 -1.26 31.46 2.83
N ARG A 553 -1.30 32.71 2.36
CA ARG A 553 -2.52 33.36 1.84
C ARG A 553 -3.04 32.78 0.52
N ALA A 554 -2.23 32.01 -0.20
CA ALA A 554 -2.64 31.31 -1.42
C ALA A 554 -3.11 29.87 -1.17
N LEU A 555 -3.04 29.37 0.07
CA LEU A 555 -3.30 27.96 0.39
C LEU A 555 -4.77 27.65 0.16
N ASN A 556 -5.06 26.93 -0.92
CA ASN A 556 -6.42 26.59 -1.34
C ASN A 556 -6.77 25.13 -1.06
N LYS A 557 -5.78 24.23 -0.94
CA LYS A 557 -5.99 22.81 -0.67
C LYS A 557 -5.08 22.33 0.45
N LEU A 558 -5.70 21.72 1.46
CA LEU A 558 -5.02 21.09 2.59
C LEU A 558 -5.48 19.63 2.68
N SER A 559 -4.54 18.71 2.76
CA SER A 559 -4.84 17.28 2.88
C SER A 559 -4.04 16.68 4.02
N ILE A 560 -4.73 16.09 5.00
CA ILE A 560 -4.15 15.55 6.22
C ILE A 560 -4.60 14.10 6.39
N TYR A 561 -3.65 13.16 6.42
CA TYR A 561 -3.93 11.72 6.50
C TYR A 561 -3.15 11.05 7.63
N TYR A 562 -3.80 10.17 8.40
CA TYR A 562 -3.14 9.38 9.45
C TYR A 562 -2.32 10.23 10.42
N VAL A 563 -2.89 11.35 10.91
CA VAL A 563 -2.27 12.19 11.93
C VAL A 563 -2.95 11.93 13.28
N HIS A 564 -2.20 11.31 14.19
CA HIS A 564 -2.73 10.71 15.43
C HIS A 564 -2.59 11.59 16.69
N SER A 565 -2.38 12.89 16.53
CA SER A 565 -2.25 13.81 17.69
C SER A 565 -2.81 15.20 17.43
N LEU A 566 -3.35 15.44 16.24
CA LEU A 566 -3.88 16.74 15.85
C LEU A 566 -5.29 16.91 16.44
N ILE A 567 -5.45 17.84 17.38
CA ILE A 567 -6.71 18.04 18.11
C ILE A 567 -7.64 19.03 17.40
N SER A 568 -7.09 20.14 16.87
CA SER A 568 -7.88 21.17 16.19
C SER A 568 -7.22 21.68 14.91
N LEU A 569 -8.06 22.19 14.00
CA LEU A 569 -7.66 22.87 12.78
C LEU A 569 -8.40 24.20 12.67
N GLU A 570 -7.66 25.31 12.79
CA GLU A 570 -8.26 26.63 12.98
C GLU A 570 -7.61 27.70 12.10
N ASN A 571 -8.40 28.73 11.73
CA ASN A 571 -7.92 30.00 11.18
C ASN A 571 -7.25 29.98 9.79
N PHE A 572 -7.71 29.15 8.84
CA PHE A 572 -7.24 29.19 7.45
C PHE A 572 -8.23 29.92 6.51
N PRO A 573 -8.11 31.25 6.32
CA PRO A 573 -9.08 32.05 5.59
C PRO A 573 -9.10 31.83 4.07
N SER A 574 -8.01 31.31 3.51
CA SER A 574 -7.86 31.11 2.06
C SER A 574 -8.26 29.71 1.58
N LEU A 575 -8.46 28.78 2.51
CA LEU A 575 -8.66 27.36 2.22
C LEU A 575 -9.99 27.13 1.51
N VAL A 576 -9.97 26.40 0.38
CA VAL A 576 -11.14 26.10 -0.46
C VAL A 576 -11.50 24.62 -0.38
N GLU A 577 -10.51 23.74 -0.34
CA GLU A 577 -10.66 22.28 -0.24
C GLU A 577 -9.89 21.74 0.97
N LEU A 578 -10.58 21.01 1.82
CA LEU A 578 -10.00 20.31 2.97
C LEU A 578 -10.29 18.82 2.85
N TYR A 579 -9.24 18.01 2.90
CA TYR A 579 -9.33 16.57 2.99
C TYR A 579 -8.72 16.08 4.30
N LEU A 580 -9.46 15.27 5.04
CA LEU A 580 -9.06 14.65 6.29
C LEU A 580 -9.29 13.15 6.18
N GLY A 581 -8.27 12.32 6.38
CA GLY A 581 -8.41 10.86 6.37
C GLY A 581 -7.73 10.22 7.57
N ASP A 582 -8.42 9.32 8.27
CA ASP A 582 -7.88 8.54 9.39
C ASP A 582 -7.24 9.40 10.50
N ASN A 583 -7.82 10.57 10.78
CA ASN A 583 -7.40 11.48 11.84
C ASN A 583 -8.25 11.24 13.09
N LEU A 584 -7.83 10.26 13.90
CA LEU A 584 -8.64 9.71 15.00
C LEU A 584 -8.81 10.67 16.20
N ASP A 585 -7.95 11.67 16.32
CA ASP A 585 -7.90 12.59 17.47
C ASP A 585 -8.42 13.99 17.17
N LEU A 586 -8.78 14.27 15.91
CA LEU A 586 -9.29 15.58 15.51
C LEU A 586 -10.70 15.80 16.07
N GLU A 587 -10.86 16.79 16.94
CA GLU A 587 -12.12 17.10 17.60
C GLU A 587 -12.83 18.32 17.00
N MET A 588 -12.07 19.27 16.45
CA MET A 588 -12.57 20.61 16.12
C MET A 588 -12.00 21.16 14.81
N ILE A 589 -12.87 21.75 13.99
CA ILE A 589 -12.53 22.56 12.81
C ILE A 589 -13.26 23.89 12.91
N THR A 590 -12.53 25.00 12.92
CA THR A 590 -13.14 26.34 13.06
C THR A 590 -12.52 27.38 12.13
N ASN A 591 -13.31 28.40 11.79
CA ASN A 591 -12.88 29.60 11.09
C ASN A 591 -12.19 29.34 9.73
N LEU A 592 -12.93 28.70 8.82
CA LEU A 592 -12.52 28.42 7.43
C LEU A 592 -13.51 29.09 6.44
N PRO A 593 -13.54 30.43 6.35
CA PRO A 593 -14.60 31.19 5.68
C PRO A 593 -14.79 30.93 4.18
N ARG A 594 -13.74 30.46 3.48
CA ARG A 594 -13.77 30.19 2.04
C ARG A 594 -13.88 28.70 1.69
N LEU A 595 -13.99 27.82 2.69
CA LEU A 595 -14.03 26.38 2.47
C LEU A 595 -15.29 26.03 1.68
N GLN A 596 -15.11 25.48 0.47
CA GLN A 596 -16.20 25.05 -0.42
C GLN A 596 -16.40 23.54 -0.37
N LYS A 597 -15.32 22.77 -0.17
CA LYS A 597 -15.35 21.32 -0.14
C LYS A 597 -14.64 20.77 1.09
N LEU A 598 -15.36 19.97 1.87
CA LEU A 598 -14.82 19.20 2.99
C LEU A 598 -15.00 17.71 2.71
N THR A 599 -13.93 16.94 2.80
CA THR A 599 -13.97 15.47 2.75
C THR A 599 -13.33 14.91 4.00
N THR A 600 -14.08 14.09 4.74
CA THR A 600 -13.60 13.41 5.94
C THR A 600 -13.74 11.90 5.77
N GLU A 601 -12.65 11.18 5.94
CA GLU A 601 -12.59 9.72 5.99
C GLU A 601 -12.18 9.29 7.39
N ASN A 602 -12.97 8.44 8.04
CA ASN A 602 -12.66 7.87 9.36
C ASN A 602 -12.13 8.90 10.40
N CYS A 603 -12.93 9.93 10.70
CA CYS A 603 -12.62 10.96 11.71
C CYS A 603 -13.66 10.94 12.84
N PRO A 604 -13.66 9.91 13.71
CA PRO A 604 -14.78 9.62 14.62
C PRO A 604 -14.95 10.63 15.77
N LYS A 605 -13.89 11.36 16.16
CA LYS A 605 -13.94 12.32 17.27
C LYS A 605 -14.34 13.74 16.86
N LEU A 606 -14.52 14.02 15.56
CA LEU A 606 -14.87 15.35 15.08
C LEU A 606 -16.28 15.72 15.57
N LYS A 607 -16.36 16.71 16.47
CA LYS A 607 -17.60 17.15 17.12
C LYS A 607 -18.00 18.57 16.73
N VAL A 608 -17.03 19.41 16.39
CA VAL A 608 -17.25 20.84 16.14
C VAL A 608 -16.80 21.19 14.72
N LEU A 609 -17.72 21.78 13.95
CA LEU A 609 -17.48 22.34 12.63
C LEU A 609 -18.17 23.69 12.51
N GLU A 610 -17.43 24.78 12.74
CA GLU A 610 -17.97 26.14 12.83
C GLU A 610 -17.20 27.14 11.95
N GLY A 611 -17.84 28.24 11.58
CA GLY A 611 -17.17 29.29 10.78
C GLY A 611 -16.84 28.85 9.34
N VAL A 612 -17.71 28.02 8.72
CA VAL A 612 -17.61 27.53 7.33
C VAL A 612 -18.77 27.99 6.42
N PRO A 613 -19.06 29.30 6.32
CA PRO A 613 -20.24 29.83 5.60
C PRO A 613 -20.27 29.55 4.09
N ALA A 614 -19.12 29.26 3.46
CA ALA A 614 -19.02 29.01 2.02
C ALA A 614 -19.13 27.52 1.64
N LEU A 615 -19.37 26.62 2.61
CA LEU A 615 -19.35 25.17 2.37
C LEU A 615 -20.45 24.75 1.39
N GLN A 616 -20.05 24.18 0.25
CA GLN A 616 -20.98 23.72 -0.78
C GLN A 616 -21.08 22.20 -0.85
N ARG A 617 -19.98 21.48 -0.62
CA ARG A 617 -19.92 20.03 -0.70
C ARG A 617 -19.28 19.44 0.55
N LEU A 618 -20.01 18.56 1.22
CA LEU A 618 -19.53 17.77 2.35
C LEU A 618 -19.53 16.30 1.96
N VAL A 619 -18.39 15.62 2.15
CA VAL A 619 -18.25 14.18 1.93
C VAL A 619 -17.82 13.55 3.24
N LEU A 620 -18.65 12.69 3.84
CA LEU A 620 -18.33 11.92 5.03
C LEU A 620 -18.23 10.44 4.64
N SER A 621 -17.08 9.82 4.85
CA SER A 621 -16.85 8.44 4.49
C SER A 621 -16.36 7.65 5.69
N TYR A 622 -17.26 6.89 6.29
CA TYR A 622 -16.99 6.04 7.43
C TYR A 622 -17.97 4.86 7.40
N ASN A 623 -17.51 3.70 6.95
CA ASN A 623 -18.37 2.55 6.66
C ASN A 623 -19.19 2.07 7.88
N ASP A 624 -18.70 2.32 9.10
CA ASP A 624 -19.37 1.95 10.35
C ASP A 624 -20.14 3.14 10.98
N MET A 625 -20.40 4.20 10.21
CA MET A 625 -21.15 5.35 10.70
C MET A 625 -22.60 4.93 11.00
N GLU A 626 -22.97 4.94 12.28
CA GLU A 626 -24.33 4.63 12.74
C GLU A 626 -25.23 5.86 12.84
N THR A 627 -24.66 7.07 12.97
CA THR A 627 -25.42 8.32 13.12
C THR A 627 -24.81 9.47 12.32
N ILE A 628 -25.65 10.42 11.90
CA ILE A 628 -25.21 11.68 11.28
C ILE A 628 -24.66 12.61 12.39
N PRO A 629 -23.47 13.21 12.21
CA PRO A 629 -22.84 14.06 13.22
C PRO A 629 -23.71 15.26 13.66
N GLU A 630 -23.63 15.64 14.94
CA GLU A 630 -24.46 16.72 15.51
C GLU A 630 -24.18 18.11 14.91
N TYR A 631 -22.93 18.38 14.50
CA TYR A 631 -22.56 19.65 13.88
C TYR A 631 -23.28 19.91 12.55
N MET A 632 -23.91 18.89 11.95
CA MET A 632 -24.74 19.05 10.75
C MET A 632 -25.87 20.06 10.94
N GLY A 633 -26.39 20.22 12.17
CA GLY A 633 -27.41 21.23 12.47
C GLY A 633 -26.91 22.68 12.38
N GLY A 634 -25.59 22.90 12.44
CA GLY A 634 -24.96 24.22 12.40
C GLY A 634 -24.43 24.65 11.03
N ILE A 635 -24.53 23.78 10.01
CA ILE A 635 -24.00 24.02 8.66
C ILE A 635 -25.10 23.82 7.61
N ASN A 636 -24.88 24.31 6.39
CA ASN A 636 -25.87 24.19 5.31
C ASN A 636 -25.21 23.94 3.94
N PRO A 637 -24.61 22.74 3.71
CA PRO A 637 -24.02 22.41 2.43
C PRO A 637 -25.10 22.19 1.35
N ARG A 638 -24.77 22.49 0.08
CA ARG A 638 -25.66 22.17 -1.05
C ARG A 638 -25.66 20.68 -1.40
N HIS A 639 -24.51 20.04 -1.25
CA HIS A 639 -24.30 18.63 -1.58
C HIS A 639 -23.71 17.89 -0.38
N LEU A 640 -24.36 16.81 0.04
CA LEU A 640 -23.88 15.88 1.05
C LEU A 640 -23.68 14.52 0.41
N GLU A 641 -22.48 13.95 0.55
CA GLU A 641 -22.18 12.58 0.15
C GLU A 641 -21.76 11.78 1.38
N LEU A 642 -22.40 10.64 1.63
CA LEU A 642 -22.18 9.79 2.80
C LEU A 642 -21.81 8.37 2.37
N TYR A 643 -20.79 7.80 3.00
CA TYR A 643 -20.55 6.36 3.01
C TYR A 643 -20.70 5.91 4.46
N CYS A 644 -21.73 5.13 4.76
CA CYS A 644 -22.16 4.82 6.11
C CYS A 644 -22.57 3.36 6.28
N SER A 645 -22.93 2.99 7.51
CA SER A 645 -23.50 1.67 7.80
C SER A 645 -24.84 1.49 7.08
N LEU A 646 -25.20 0.23 6.81
CA LEU A 646 -26.51 -0.10 6.24
C LEU A 646 -27.66 0.33 7.17
N ALA A 647 -27.43 0.31 8.48
CA ALA A 647 -28.41 0.75 9.48
C ALA A 647 -28.72 2.26 9.39
N LEU A 648 -27.69 3.10 9.26
CA LEU A 648 -27.88 4.52 9.04
C LEU A 648 -28.53 4.80 7.69
N LEU A 649 -28.09 4.09 6.64
CA LEU A 649 -28.66 4.23 5.30
C LEU A 649 -30.16 3.88 5.28
N ALA A 650 -30.56 2.80 5.96
CA ALA A 650 -31.96 2.42 6.11
C ALA A 650 -32.76 3.46 6.91
N SER A 651 -32.15 4.07 7.93
CA SER A 651 -32.77 5.16 8.69
C SER A 651 -32.98 6.42 7.85
N MET A 652 -32.08 6.72 6.92
CA MET A 652 -32.22 7.80 5.95
C MET A 652 -33.28 7.48 4.87
N ALA A 653 -33.38 6.22 4.46
CA ALA A 653 -34.37 5.75 3.49
C ALA A 653 -35.82 5.90 3.98
N ALA A 654 -36.05 5.97 5.30
CA ALA A 654 -37.36 6.28 5.87
C ALA A 654 -37.84 7.72 5.55
N GLY A 655 -36.96 8.61 5.08
CA GLY A 655 -37.33 9.96 4.67
C GLY A 655 -37.96 10.75 5.81
N GLN A 656 -39.06 11.46 5.52
CA GLN A 656 -39.76 12.35 6.48
C GLN A 656 -40.26 11.67 7.76
N SER A 657 -40.38 10.34 7.81
CA SER A 657 -40.77 9.59 9.01
C SER A 657 -39.57 9.07 9.82
N GLY A 658 -38.34 9.29 9.35
CA GLY A 658 -37.10 8.84 9.98
C GLY A 658 -36.57 9.79 11.05
N HIS A 659 -36.03 9.23 12.14
CA HIS A 659 -35.45 10.00 13.26
C HIS A 659 -34.20 10.82 12.90
N VAL A 660 -33.56 10.54 11.76
CA VAL A 660 -32.39 11.27 11.24
C VAL A 660 -32.75 12.37 10.24
N TRP A 661 -34.03 12.51 9.88
CA TRP A 661 -34.51 13.42 8.84
C TRP A 661 -34.10 14.89 9.09
N GLU A 662 -34.32 15.38 10.31
CA GLU A 662 -34.01 16.76 10.70
C GLU A 662 -32.52 17.11 10.53
N LYS A 663 -31.63 16.11 10.52
CA LYS A 663 -30.18 16.32 10.39
C LYS A 663 -29.71 16.59 8.96
N PHE A 664 -30.50 16.26 7.94
CA PHE A 664 -30.10 16.46 6.53
C PHE A 664 -31.17 17.07 5.63
N SER A 665 -32.41 17.24 6.11
CA SER A 665 -33.55 17.77 5.33
C SER A 665 -33.32 19.18 4.76
N HIS A 666 -32.40 19.95 5.34
CA HIS A 666 -32.03 21.28 4.89
C HIS A 666 -31.07 21.28 3.68
N VAL A 667 -30.41 20.14 3.39
CA VAL A 667 -29.44 19.98 2.30
C VAL A 667 -30.14 19.83 0.95
N GLU A 668 -29.68 20.51 -0.11
CA GLU A 668 -30.36 20.45 -1.41
C GLU A 668 -30.25 19.08 -2.10
N HIS A 669 -29.07 18.45 -2.04
CA HIS A 669 -28.77 17.16 -2.69
C HIS A 669 -28.01 16.24 -1.74
N VAL A 670 -28.53 15.05 -1.47
CA VAL A 670 -27.87 14.05 -0.62
C VAL A 670 -27.68 12.76 -1.41
N LYS A 671 -26.47 12.20 -1.34
CA LYS A 671 -26.15 10.86 -1.83
C LYS A 671 -25.55 10.06 -0.69
N ALA A 672 -26.24 9.02 -0.23
CA ALA A 672 -25.73 8.13 0.78
C ALA A 672 -25.54 6.73 0.19
N TYR A 673 -24.47 6.06 0.61
CA TYR A 673 -24.09 4.73 0.16
C TYR A 673 -23.77 3.83 1.35
N ALA A 674 -24.09 2.54 1.24
CA ALA A 674 -23.59 1.51 2.13
C ALA A 674 -22.97 0.37 1.33
N ARG A 675 -21.89 -0.17 1.89
CA ARG A 675 -21.08 -1.23 1.27
C ARG A 675 -21.72 -2.61 1.47
N GLU A 676 -21.62 -3.46 0.45
CA GLU A 676 -21.88 -4.91 0.53
C GLU A 676 -20.75 -5.63 -0.21
N GLY A 677 -19.99 -6.50 0.49
CA GLY A 677 -18.81 -7.15 -0.09
C GLY A 677 -17.78 -6.15 -0.62
N ASP A 678 -17.37 -6.28 -1.89
CA ASP A 678 -16.43 -5.37 -2.55
C ASP A 678 -17.09 -4.18 -3.25
N ASN A 679 -18.43 -4.12 -3.28
CA ASN A 679 -19.14 -3.01 -3.90
C ASN A 679 -19.49 -1.92 -2.86
N SER A 680 -18.71 -0.84 -2.86
CA SER A 680 -18.89 0.30 -1.94
C SER A 680 -20.15 1.14 -2.19
N ARG A 681 -20.86 0.91 -3.31
CA ARG A 681 -22.08 1.64 -3.70
C ARG A 681 -23.27 0.74 -3.96
N LYS A 682 -23.26 -0.48 -3.38
CA LYS A 682 -24.35 -1.46 -3.55
C LYS A 682 -25.70 -0.86 -3.16
N TRP A 683 -25.78 -0.34 -1.94
CA TRP A 683 -26.98 0.25 -1.38
C TRP A 683 -26.87 1.75 -1.46
N TYR A 684 -27.97 2.42 -1.82
CA TYR A 684 -27.97 3.87 -1.96
C TYR A 684 -29.28 4.52 -1.55
N VAL A 685 -29.16 5.77 -1.13
CA VAL A 685 -30.26 6.72 -0.94
C VAL A 685 -29.86 8.02 -1.65
N PHE A 686 -30.68 8.45 -2.61
CA PHE A 686 -30.56 9.73 -3.27
C PHE A 686 -31.73 10.61 -2.90
N TYR A 687 -31.43 11.81 -2.42
CA TYR A 687 -32.42 12.77 -2.01
C TYR A 687 -32.18 14.11 -2.71
N THR A 688 -33.25 14.72 -3.21
CA THR A 688 -33.27 16.10 -3.70
C THR A 688 -34.38 16.88 -3.01
N ALA A 689 -34.08 18.08 -2.50
CA ALA A 689 -35.06 18.88 -1.77
C ALA A 689 -36.11 19.54 -2.69
N LYS A 690 -35.73 19.96 -3.91
CA LYS A 690 -36.59 20.73 -4.83
C LYS A 690 -36.38 20.34 -6.31
N PRO A 691 -37.34 19.64 -6.96
CA PRO A 691 -38.51 19.01 -6.35
C PRO A 691 -38.11 17.90 -5.37
N TYR A 692 -38.97 17.63 -4.37
CA TYR A 692 -38.72 16.54 -3.43
C TYR A 692 -38.66 15.21 -4.20
N SER A 693 -37.52 14.53 -4.11
CA SER A 693 -37.36 13.16 -4.58
C SER A 693 -36.52 12.38 -3.57
N LEU A 694 -36.91 11.14 -3.30
CA LEU A 694 -36.17 10.21 -2.46
C LEU A 694 -36.14 8.87 -3.19
N GLU A 695 -35.01 8.55 -3.82
CA GLU A 695 -34.78 7.31 -4.53
C GLU A 695 -33.88 6.40 -3.69
N THR A 696 -34.28 5.15 -3.50
CA THR A 696 -33.51 4.19 -2.72
C THR A 696 -33.74 2.78 -3.24
N ASN A 697 -32.71 1.94 -3.17
CA ASN A 697 -32.83 0.50 -3.39
C ASN A 697 -32.87 -0.30 -2.08
N VAL A 698 -32.97 0.37 -0.94
CA VAL A 698 -33.19 -0.23 0.38
C VAL A 698 -34.68 -0.55 0.54
N SER A 699 -35.03 -1.82 0.75
CA SER A 699 -36.44 -2.27 0.79
C SER A 699 -37.14 -1.96 2.12
N HIS A 700 -38.48 -1.81 2.08
CA HIS A 700 -39.33 -1.58 3.27
C HIS A 700 -39.26 -2.70 4.31
N PHE A 701 -38.82 -3.90 3.93
CA PHE A 701 -38.65 -5.06 4.81
C PHE A 701 -37.45 -4.91 5.77
N PHE A 702 -36.44 -4.10 5.42
CA PHE A 702 -35.34 -3.79 6.34
C PHE A 702 -35.77 -2.87 7.50
N MET A 703 -36.94 -2.21 7.39
CA MET A 703 -37.47 -1.33 8.44
C MET A 703 -38.20 -2.10 9.56
N SER A 704 -38.50 -3.39 9.37
CA SER A 704 -39.20 -4.24 10.34
C SER A 704 -38.30 -5.37 10.82
N ARG A 705 -37.45 -5.09 11.81
CA ARG A 705 -36.73 -6.15 12.54
C ARG A 705 -37.71 -7.02 13.34
N GLY A 706 -37.75 -8.32 13.04
CA GLY A 706 -38.05 -9.39 14.01
C GLY A 706 -38.96 -10.51 13.52
N THR A 707 -38.50 -11.78 13.60
CA THR A 707 -39.41 -12.94 13.64
C THR A 707 -39.01 -14.13 14.56
N LEU A 708 -37.74 -14.49 14.84
CA LEU A 708 -37.42 -15.54 15.84
C LEU A 708 -37.05 -15.07 17.26
N THR A 709 -37.22 -13.79 17.61
CA THR A 709 -36.92 -13.29 18.96
C THR A 709 -38.10 -13.23 19.93
N SER A 710 -39.20 -13.96 19.71
CA SER A 710 -40.33 -14.02 20.65
C SER A 710 -40.10 -14.92 21.88
N PHE A 711 -38.85 -15.03 22.34
CA PHE A 711 -38.57 -15.47 23.71
C PHE A 711 -38.59 -14.22 24.59
N GLU A 712 -39.78 -13.79 25.02
CA GLU A 712 -40.02 -12.59 25.84
C GLU A 712 -39.51 -12.70 27.31
N GLY A 713 -38.42 -13.45 27.55
CA GLY A 713 -37.77 -13.51 28.85
C GLY A 713 -36.28 -13.87 28.75
N ALA A 714 -35.41 -13.05 29.34
CA ALA A 714 -33.96 -13.25 29.36
C ALA A 714 -33.56 -14.64 29.91
N GLN A 715 -34.23 -15.10 30.98
CA GLN A 715 -34.00 -16.44 31.56
C GLN A 715 -34.36 -17.60 30.63
N ARG A 716 -35.40 -17.46 29.79
CA ARG A 716 -35.77 -18.50 28.81
C ARG A 716 -34.77 -18.57 27.67
N PHE A 717 -34.31 -17.42 27.18
CA PHE A 717 -33.31 -17.34 26.10
C PHE A 717 -31.97 -17.97 26.50
N GLU A 718 -31.46 -17.61 27.68
CA GLU A 718 -30.20 -18.14 28.20
C GLU A 718 -30.28 -19.64 28.53
N SER A 719 -31.42 -20.12 29.04
CA SER A 719 -31.64 -21.55 29.25
C SER A 719 -31.70 -22.36 27.95
N PHE A 720 -32.10 -21.72 26.85
CA PHE A 720 -32.33 -22.38 25.57
C PHE A 720 -31.08 -22.43 24.69
N PHE A 721 -30.35 -21.31 24.58
CA PHE A 721 -29.12 -21.22 23.79
C PHE A 721 -27.82 -21.34 24.59
N LYS A 722 -27.90 -21.50 25.93
CA LYS A 722 -26.74 -21.59 26.84
C LYS A 722 -25.74 -20.42 26.67
N MET A 723 -26.22 -19.25 26.24
CA MET A 723 -25.45 -18.04 26.03
C MET A 723 -26.33 -16.79 26.25
N THR A 724 -25.70 -15.66 26.55
CA THR A 724 -26.41 -14.39 26.73
C THR A 724 -26.90 -13.82 25.41
N ARG A 725 -27.89 -12.91 25.46
CA ARG A 725 -28.35 -12.18 24.25
C ARG A 725 -27.22 -11.31 23.66
N LYS A 726 -26.31 -10.80 24.48
CA LYS A 726 -25.12 -10.04 24.04
C LYS A 726 -24.20 -10.93 23.21
N THR A 727 -23.91 -12.14 23.68
CA THR A 727 -23.11 -13.15 22.96
C THR A 727 -23.78 -13.54 21.64
N PHE A 728 -25.09 -13.76 21.64
CA PHE A 728 -25.84 -14.06 20.41
C PHE A 728 -25.76 -12.94 19.38
N SER A 729 -25.92 -11.68 19.80
CA SER A 729 -25.79 -10.52 18.92
C SER A 729 -24.37 -10.38 18.34
N TYR A 730 -23.34 -10.67 19.14
CA TYR A 730 -21.96 -10.73 18.66
C TYR A 730 -21.79 -11.80 17.57
N ILE A 731 -22.29 -13.01 17.79
CA ILE A 731 -22.24 -14.09 16.78
C ILE A 731 -22.96 -13.67 15.49
N CYS A 732 -24.13 -13.02 15.58
CA CYS A 732 -24.82 -12.48 14.40
C CYS A 732 -23.98 -11.44 13.65
N SER A 733 -23.27 -10.55 14.35
CA SER A 733 -22.37 -9.58 13.74
C SER A 733 -21.14 -10.24 13.10
N LEU A 734 -20.60 -11.27 13.73
CA LEU A 734 -19.42 -12.01 13.27
C LEU A 734 -19.69 -12.69 11.93
N VAL A 735 -20.86 -13.34 11.79
CA VAL A 735 -21.24 -14.07 10.57
C VAL A 735 -21.92 -13.21 9.50
N MET A 736 -22.00 -11.89 9.70
CA MET A 736 -22.61 -10.95 8.76
C MET A 736 -21.76 -10.77 7.50
N GLY A 737 -22.12 -11.44 6.39
CA GLY A 737 -21.49 -11.23 5.09
C GLY A 737 -21.95 -12.17 3.98
N PRO A 738 -21.29 -12.17 2.81
CA PRO A 738 -21.85 -12.66 1.55
C PRO A 738 -22.35 -14.11 1.60
N SER A 739 -21.61 -15.02 2.26
CA SER A 739 -21.96 -16.45 2.37
C SER A 739 -23.28 -16.69 3.12
N MET A 740 -23.62 -15.85 4.10
CA MET A 740 -24.89 -15.91 4.84
C MET A 740 -25.98 -15.01 4.21
N GLU A 741 -25.60 -14.04 3.36
CA GLU A 741 -26.51 -13.09 2.68
C GLU A 741 -27.06 -13.63 1.36
N ASP A 742 -26.34 -14.50 0.65
CA ASP A 742 -26.84 -15.22 -0.55
C ASP A 742 -28.03 -16.13 -0.23
N MET A 743 -28.27 -16.40 1.07
CA MET A 743 -29.35 -17.23 1.60
C MET A 743 -30.65 -16.42 1.84
N ASN A 744 -30.78 -15.20 1.30
CA ASN A 744 -31.95 -14.32 1.50
C ASN A 744 -33.22 -14.78 0.74
N SER A 745 -33.16 -15.87 -0.03
CA SER A 745 -34.31 -16.48 -0.72
C SER A 745 -35.02 -17.57 0.08
N TYR A 746 -34.47 -18.00 1.22
CA TYR A 746 -35.06 -19.07 2.03
C TYR A 746 -36.15 -18.54 2.96
N THR A 747 -37.25 -19.29 3.04
CA THR A 747 -38.43 -18.92 3.82
C THR A 747 -38.74 -19.97 4.87
N PHE A 748 -39.44 -19.54 5.92
CA PHE A 748 -40.24 -20.41 6.77
C PHE A 748 -41.31 -21.14 5.94
N VAL A 749 -41.88 -22.21 6.50
CA VAL A 749 -42.98 -22.97 5.89
C VAL A 749 -44.22 -22.10 5.63
N ASP A 750 -44.37 -20.97 6.34
CA ASP A 750 -45.44 -19.99 6.16
C ASP A 750 -45.16 -18.89 5.11
N GLY A 751 -44.00 -18.94 4.45
CA GLY A 751 -43.62 -18.01 3.37
C GLY A 751 -42.89 -16.74 3.82
N ARG A 752 -42.63 -16.54 5.12
CA ARG A 752 -41.77 -15.43 5.60
C ARG A 752 -40.30 -15.69 5.32
N VAL A 753 -39.54 -14.68 4.92
CA VAL A 753 -38.08 -14.82 4.67
C VAL A 753 -37.31 -14.95 5.99
N LEU A 754 -36.34 -15.86 6.02
CA LEU A 754 -35.44 -16.05 7.16
C LEU A 754 -34.46 -14.86 7.27
N SER A 755 -34.51 -14.09 8.35
CA SER A 755 -33.52 -13.05 8.64
C SER A 755 -32.15 -13.64 9.01
N LEU A 756 -31.11 -12.80 9.10
CA LEU A 756 -29.78 -13.26 9.54
C LEU A 756 -29.83 -13.86 10.94
N GLU A 757 -30.50 -13.19 11.86
CA GLU A 757 -30.70 -13.64 13.23
C GLU A 757 -31.50 -14.96 13.28
N ASP A 758 -32.48 -15.13 12.39
CA ASP A 758 -33.25 -16.36 12.28
C ASP A 758 -32.38 -17.54 11.80
N ARG A 759 -31.52 -17.30 10.80
CA ARG A 759 -30.57 -18.29 10.27
C ARG A 759 -29.54 -18.72 11.32
N VAL A 760 -29.02 -17.76 12.09
CA VAL A 760 -28.10 -18.03 13.21
C VAL A 760 -28.78 -18.86 14.30
N ALA A 761 -30.03 -18.52 14.66
CA ALA A 761 -30.79 -19.29 15.64
C ALA A 761 -31.04 -20.74 15.19
N VAL A 762 -31.37 -20.96 13.90
CA VAL A 762 -31.54 -22.29 13.30
C VAL A 762 -30.25 -23.10 13.37
N ALA A 763 -29.12 -22.52 12.97
CA ALA A 763 -27.82 -23.20 12.99
C ALA A 763 -27.37 -23.54 14.41
N LEU A 764 -27.49 -22.61 15.37
CA LEU A 764 -27.16 -22.86 16.77
C LEU A 764 -28.07 -23.93 17.37
N ARG A 765 -29.36 -23.93 17.06
CA ARG A 765 -30.29 -24.97 17.51
C ARG A 765 -29.90 -26.34 16.98
N ARG A 766 -29.39 -26.42 15.75
CA ARG A 766 -28.90 -27.67 15.17
C ARG A 766 -27.63 -28.18 15.86
N LEU A 767 -26.68 -27.30 16.16
CA LEU A 767 -25.42 -27.66 16.83
C LEU A 767 -25.60 -28.04 18.31
N GLN A 768 -26.62 -27.51 18.98
CA GLN A 768 -26.90 -27.74 20.40
C GLN A 768 -27.77 -28.96 20.68
N SER A 769 -28.31 -29.62 19.66
CA SER A 769 -29.27 -30.74 19.79
C SER A 769 -28.74 -32.03 19.20
N SER A 770 -28.96 -33.14 19.89
CA SER A 770 -28.75 -34.50 19.36
C SER A 770 -29.98 -35.09 18.64
N GLU A 771 -31.06 -34.31 18.49
CA GLU A 771 -32.29 -34.76 17.83
C GLU A 771 -32.10 -34.93 16.30
N PRO A 772 -32.94 -35.77 15.64
CA PRO A 772 -33.00 -35.85 14.18
C PRO A 772 -33.37 -34.50 13.55
N THR A 773 -32.83 -34.21 12.36
CA THR A 773 -33.07 -32.94 11.64
C THR A 773 -34.58 -32.70 11.38
N GLU A 774 -35.36 -33.76 11.18
CA GLU A 774 -36.83 -33.72 11.02
C GLU A 774 -37.57 -33.13 12.24
N SER A 775 -37.11 -33.45 13.46
CA SER A 775 -37.67 -32.90 14.70
C SER A 775 -37.37 -31.40 14.84
N ILE A 776 -36.15 -31.01 14.47
CA ILE A 776 -35.70 -29.62 14.49
C ILE A 776 -36.43 -28.80 13.41
N ALA A 777 -36.63 -29.36 12.22
CA ALA A 777 -37.42 -28.79 11.12
C ALA A 777 -38.84 -28.46 11.55
N SER A 778 -39.48 -29.43 12.20
CA SER A 778 -40.86 -29.31 12.67
C SER A 778 -41.00 -28.30 13.82
N SER A 779 -40.00 -28.19 14.70
CA SER A 779 -40.04 -27.26 15.85
C SER A 779 -39.69 -25.81 15.49
N VAL A 780 -38.87 -25.59 14.45
CA VAL A 780 -38.45 -24.24 14.01
C VAL A 780 -39.29 -23.73 12.83
N GLY A 781 -40.09 -24.60 12.19
CA GLY A 781 -40.99 -24.22 11.10
C GLY A 781 -40.26 -23.98 9.77
N VAL A 782 -39.19 -24.72 9.50
CA VAL A 782 -38.32 -24.59 8.32
C VAL A 782 -38.08 -25.98 7.72
N ASN A 783 -37.95 -26.09 6.39
CA ASN A 783 -37.69 -27.37 5.71
C ASN A 783 -36.35 -27.98 6.13
N GLU A 784 -36.27 -29.31 6.19
CA GLU A 784 -35.08 -30.06 6.60
C GLU A 784 -33.82 -29.70 5.77
N SER A 785 -33.99 -29.56 4.45
CA SER A 785 -32.90 -29.17 3.54
C SER A 785 -32.33 -27.79 3.86
N ILE A 786 -33.16 -26.85 4.31
CA ILE A 786 -32.75 -25.48 4.66
C ILE A 786 -31.95 -25.49 5.97
N ILE A 787 -32.33 -26.32 6.96
CA ILE A 787 -31.57 -26.44 8.21
C ILE A 787 -30.15 -26.93 7.93
N LEU A 788 -30.01 -27.94 7.08
CA LEU A 788 -28.70 -28.48 6.73
C LEU A 788 -27.84 -27.45 6.00
N LEU A 789 -28.39 -26.79 4.99
CA LEU A 789 -27.71 -25.75 4.20
C LEU A 789 -27.31 -24.53 5.05
N VAL A 790 -28.21 -24.05 5.90
CA VAL A 790 -27.96 -22.90 6.79
C VAL A 790 -26.90 -23.27 7.84
N THR A 791 -26.95 -24.48 8.39
CA THR A 791 -25.96 -24.94 9.38
C THR A 791 -24.57 -25.08 8.74
N GLU A 792 -24.48 -25.65 7.54
CA GLU A 792 -23.21 -25.79 6.80
C GLU A 792 -22.58 -24.41 6.51
N ARG A 793 -23.36 -23.48 5.95
CA ARG A 793 -22.90 -22.12 5.66
C ARG A 793 -22.52 -21.34 6.91
N PHE A 794 -23.28 -21.51 7.99
CA PHE A 794 -22.96 -20.90 9.28
C PHE A 794 -21.63 -21.41 9.82
N VAL A 795 -21.42 -22.74 9.81
CA VAL A 795 -20.18 -23.37 10.27
C VAL A 795 -18.97 -22.89 9.45
N ASP A 796 -19.09 -22.86 8.12
CA ASP A 796 -18.04 -22.33 7.24
C ASP A 796 -17.69 -20.88 7.59
N THR A 797 -18.73 -20.04 7.75
CA THR A 797 -18.54 -18.62 8.04
C THR A 797 -17.93 -18.39 9.42
N VAL A 798 -18.32 -19.18 10.43
CA VAL A 798 -17.71 -19.14 11.76
C VAL A 798 -16.24 -19.55 11.68
N CYS A 799 -15.90 -20.64 10.98
CA CYS A 799 -14.51 -21.08 10.83
C CYS A 799 -13.62 -20.02 10.14
N GLU A 800 -14.14 -19.33 9.13
CA GLU A 800 -13.38 -18.29 8.42
C GLU A 800 -13.15 -17.04 9.26
N ARG A 801 -14.12 -16.65 10.10
CA ARG A 801 -14.13 -15.34 10.75
C ARG A 801 -13.79 -15.38 12.23
N ALA A 802 -14.04 -16.50 12.89
CA ALA A 802 -13.76 -16.69 14.31
C ALA A 802 -12.39 -17.32 14.58
N ASP A 803 -11.55 -17.54 13.56
CA ASP A 803 -10.24 -18.20 13.67
C ASP A 803 -9.33 -17.58 14.75
N HIS A 804 -9.39 -16.25 14.89
CA HIS A 804 -8.64 -15.49 15.89
C HIS A 804 -8.98 -15.85 17.34
N HIS A 805 -10.15 -16.44 17.62
CA HIS A 805 -10.55 -16.87 18.96
C HIS A 805 -9.86 -18.19 19.40
N THR A 806 -9.23 -18.95 18.49
CA THR A 806 -8.57 -20.25 18.80
C THR A 806 -7.06 -20.24 18.59
N GLY A 807 -6.50 -19.10 18.17
CA GLY A 807 -5.06 -18.93 17.92
C GLY A 807 -4.21 -19.12 19.17
N TRP A 808 -2.92 -19.41 18.96
CA TRP A 808 -1.93 -19.47 20.05
C TRP A 808 -1.75 -18.08 20.68
N PRO A 809 -1.71 -17.97 22.03
CA PRO A 809 -1.67 -16.67 22.70
C PRO A 809 -0.41 -15.87 22.36
N ASP A 810 -0.51 -14.54 22.42
CA ASP A 810 0.66 -13.64 22.30
C ASP A 810 1.45 -13.53 23.61
N CYS A 811 2.53 -12.73 23.65
CA CYS A 811 3.37 -12.61 24.85
C CYS A 811 2.60 -12.07 26.07
N SER A 812 1.68 -11.12 25.87
CA SER A 812 0.91 -10.52 26.98
C SER A 812 -0.16 -11.49 27.49
N GLU A 813 -0.87 -12.17 26.59
CA GLU A 813 -1.86 -13.19 26.97
C GLU A 813 -1.21 -14.39 27.67
N LYS A 814 -0.01 -14.81 27.23
CA LYS A 814 0.75 -15.88 27.89
C LYS A 814 1.11 -15.54 29.33
N ASP A 815 1.52 -14.31 29.60
CA ASP A 815 1.86 -13.88 30.97
C ASP A 815 0.62 -13.94 31.89
N GLU A 816 -0.55 -13.58 31.38
CA GLU A 816 -1.81 -13.72 32.12
C GLU A 816 -2.18 -15.19 32.35
N ILE A 817 -2.04 -16.04 31.33
CA ILE A 817 -2.31 -17.49 31.43
C ILE A 817 -1.37 -18.12 32.46
N LYS A 818 -0.07 -17.80 32.43
CA LYS A 818 0.92 -18.27 33.40
C LYS A 818 0.57 -17.84 34.82
N SER A 819 0.16 -16.57 35.01
CA SER A 819 -0.28 -16.07 36.32
C SER A 819 -1.52 -16.81 36.84
N LYS A 820 -2.48 -17.16 35.96
CA LYS A 820 -3.67 -17.91 36.34
C LYS A 820 -3.36 -19.37 36.66
N PHE A 821 -2.48 -20.04 35.91
CA PHE A 821 -2.01 -21.39 36.24
C PHE A 821 -1.26 -21.43 37.57
N ASP A 822 -0.46 -20.40 37.85
CA ASP A 822 0.20 -20.23 39.13
C ASP A 822 -0.83 -20.07 40.28
N LYS A 823 -1.80 -19.16 40.13
CA LYS A 823 -2.85 -18.97 41.16
C LYS A 823 -3.75 -20.18 41.39
N ILE A 824 -4.17 -20.87 40.32
CA ILE A 824 -5.21 -21.92 40.40
C ILE A 824 -4.59 -23.29 40.70
N HIS A 825 -3.44 -23.59 40.10
CA HIS A 825 -2.82 -24.92 40.16
C HIS A 825 -1.43 -24.89 40.82
N ASN A 826 -0.92 -23.73 41.22
CA ASN A 826 0.43 -23.53 41.75
C ASN A 826 1.50 -24.08 40.79
N MET A 827 1.28 -23.85 39.49
CA MET A 827 2.14 -24.27 38.38
C MET A 827 2.72 -23.05 37.67
N HIS A 828 3.88 -22.60 38.14
CA HIS A 828 4.62 -21.48 37.58
C HIS A 828 5.08 -21.77 36.13
N ASN A 829 5.08 -20.75 35.27
CA ASN A 829 5.50 -20.84 33.86
C ASN A 829 4.74 -21.85 32.97
N CYS A 830 3.62 -22.42 33.46
CA CYS A 830 2.76 -23.30 32.69
C CYS A 830 1.85 -22.50 31.75
N CYS A 831 1.87 -22.83 30.46
CA CYS A 831 1.14 -22.12 29.41
C CYS A 831 -0.12 -22.84 28.92
N GLY A 832 -0.42 -24.03 29.42
CA GLY A 832 -1.58 -24.80 28.99
C GLY A 832 -1.49 -26.30 29.25
N VAL A 833 -2.62 -26.98 29.06
CA VAL A 833 -2.76 -28.43 29.18
C VAL A 833 -3.09 -29.02 27.80
N ILE A 834 -2.24 -29.92 27.30
CA ILE A 834 -2.52 -30.64 26.05
C ILE A 834 -3.34 -31.90 26.34
N CYS A 835 -4.41 -32.09 25.56
CA CYS A 835 -5.31 -33.22 25.68
C CYS A 835 -5.57 -33.86 24.32
N THR A 836 -5.86 -35.16 24.32
CA THR A 836 -6.34 -35.88 23.14
C THR A 836 -7.67 -36.54 23.47
N THR A 837 -8.64 -36.44 22.58
CA THR A 837 -9.91 -37.16 22.71
C THR A 837 -10.34 -37.78 21.39
N HIS A 838 -11.18 -38.81 21.51
CA HIS A 838 -11.83 -39.48 20.42
C HIS A 838 -13.28 -39.03 20.35
N ILE A 839 -13.76 -38.70 19.15
CA ILE A 839 -15.19 -38.56 18.88
C ILE A 839 -15.62 -39.78 18.06
N PRO A 840 -16.48 -40.66 18.61
CA PRO A 840 -16.98 -41.84 17.90
C PRO A 840 -18.09 -41.47 16.90
N PHE A 841 -18.11 -42.12 15.73
CA PHE A 841 -19.16 -41.95 14.71
C PHE A 841 -19.76 -43.30 14.27
N GLY A 842 -21.01 -43.28 13.81
CA GLY A 842 -21.80 -44.48 13.48
C GLY A 842 -21.40 -45.21 12.18
N PRO A 843 -21.82 -46.48 12.02
CA PRO A 843 -21.28 -47.45 11.03
C PRO A 843 -21.67 -47.26 9.55
N ASN A 844 -22.40 -46.20 9.17
CA ASN A 844 -22.98 -46.05 7.82
C ASN A 844 -22.21 -45.08 6.88
N CYS A 845 -20.99 -44.65 7.24
CA CYS A 845 -20.13 -43.91 6.31
C CYS A 845 -19.40 -44.93 5.42
N ASN A 846 -19.67 -44.91 4.11
CA ASN A 846 -19.12 -45.88 3.14
C ASN A 846 -17.58 -45.82 3.10
N HIS A 847 -16.92 -46.73 3.83
CA HIS A 847 -15.86 -47.65 3.42
C HIS A 847 -15.18 -48.21 4.69
N GLU A 848 -14.65 -49.43 4.59
CA GLU A 848 -14.15 -50.27 5.69
C GLU A 848 -13.10 -49.59 6.60
N LYS A 849 -13.54 -48.88 7.65
CA LYS A 849 -12.88 -48.68 8.95
C LYS A 849 -13.79 -47.80 9.83
N ASN A 850 -13.88 -48.11 11.12
CA ASN A 850 -14.50 -47.21 12.10
C ASN A 850 -13.68 -45.91 12.15
N ASP A 851 -14.09 -44.88 11.42
CA ASP A 851 -13.41 -43.59 11.39
C ASP A 851 -13.67 -42.82 12.69
N ILE A 852 -12.79 -43.03 13.67
CA ILE A 852 -12.73 -42.23 14.89
C ILE A 852 -11.88 -41.00 14.60
N ALA A 853 -12.46 -39.80 14.59
CA ALA A 853 -11.69 -38.57 14.52
C ALA A 853 -10.93 -38.37 15.84
N VAL A 854 -9.62 -38.17 15.75
CA VAL A 854 -8.75 -37.90 16.90
C VAL A 854 -8.49 -36.40 16.96
N ILE A 855 -8.93 -35.77 18.05
CA ILE A 855 -8.71 -34.33 18.28
C ILE A 855 -7.62 -34.17 19.32
N GLN A 856 -6.59 -33.40 18.99
CA GLN A 856 -5.63 -32.84 19.92
C GLN A 856 -5.91 -31.35 20.10
N PHE A 857 -5.88 -30.87 21.34
CA PHE A 857 -6.10 -29.45 21.63
C PHE A 857 -5.38 -29.07 22.92
N ILE A 858 -5.12 -27.78 23.08
CA ILE A 858 -4.57 -27.20 24.29
C ILE A 858 -5.66 -26.39 24.99
N VAL A 859 -5.77 -26.50 26.31
CA VAL A 859 -6.68 -25.71 27.12
C VAL A 859 -5.87 -24.78 28.02
N ASP A 860 -6.22 -23.50 28.01
CA ASP A 860 -5.60 -22.51 28.91
C ASP A 860 -6.28 -22.47 30.29
N ALA A 861 -5.72 -21.69 31.23
CA ALA A 861 -6.25 -21.56 32.58
C ALA A 861 -7.65 -20.94 32.64
N THR A 862 -8.06 -20.23 31.58
CA THR A 862 -9.41 -19.64 31.41
C THR A 862 -10.40 -20.60 30.77
N LYS A 863 -10.02 -21.87 30.56
CA LYS A 863 -10.85 -22.91 29.93
C LYS A 863 -11.11 -22.68 28.45
N ARG A 864 -10.32 -21.84 27.76
CA ARG A 864 -10.41 -21.64 26.30
C ARG A 864 -9.60 -22.67 25.55
N PHE A 865 -10.10 -23.08 24.39
CA PHE A 865 -9.39 -23.96 23.47
C PHE A 865 -8.35 -23.19 22.66
N ARG A 866 -7.12 -23.69 22.62
CA ARG A 866 -5.95 -23.14 21.91
C ARG A 866 -5.32 -24.25 21.07
N ASN A 867 -4.81 -23.90 19.89
CA ASN A 867 -4.11 -24.82 18.97
C ASN A 867 -4.80 -26.20 18.83
N ILE A 868 -5.94 -26.22 18.14
CA ILE A 868 -6.71 -27.44 17.88
C ILE A 868 -6.15 -28.11 16.63
N TRP A 869 -5.93 -29.42 16.68
CA TRP A 869 -5.41 -30.23 15.60
C TRP A 869 -6.24 -31.51 15.44
N LEU A 870 -6.61 -31.84 14.19
CA LEU A 870 -7.36 -33.04 13.84
C LEU A 870 -6.43 -34.03 13.13
N GLY A 871 -6.30 -35.23 13.70
CA GLY A 871 -5.44 -36.29 13.17
C GLY A 871 -6.21 -37.33 12.34
N PRO A 872 -5.54 -38.02 11.40
CA PRO A 872 -6.16 -39.07 10.59
C PRO A 872 -6.66 -40.24 11.44
N ALA A 873 -7.83 -40.78 11.08
CA ALA A 873 -8.42 -41.95 11.72
C ALA A 873 -7.48 -43.16 11.58
N GLY A 874 -6.95 -43.62 12.72
CA GLY A 874 -6.06 -44.79 12.79
C GLY A 874 -4.67 -44.55 13.41
N SER A 875 -4.32 -43.33 13.81
CA SER A 875 -3.09 -43.07 14.58
C SER A 875 -3.19 -43.70 15.98
N MET A 876 -2.49 -44.82 16.21
CA MET A 876 -2.65 -45.63 17.43
C MET A 876 -1.87 -45.12 18.66
N ASN A 877 -1.06 -44.05 18.58
CA ASN A 877 -0.41 -43.50 19.79
C ASN A 877 -0.27 -41.96 19.78
N LYS A 878 -0.35 -41.34 20.97
CA LYS A 878 -0.28 -39.86 21.13
C LYS A 878 1.08 -39.28 20.72
N SER A 879 2.13 -40.10 20.70
CA SER A 879 3.47 -39.70 20.27
C SER A 879 3.56 -39.46 18.75
N SER A 880 2.96 -40.32 17.93
CA SER A 880 2.86 -40.10 16.48
C SER A 880 1.96 -38.92 16.17
N LEU A 881 0.83 -38.79 16.86
CA LEU A 881 -0.08 -37.65 16.70
C LEU A 881 0.61 -36.31 17.00
N LEU A 882 1.39 -36.23 18.09
CA LEU A 882 2.11 -35.01 18.45
C LEU A 882 3.13 -34.62 17.38
N LYS A 883 3.89 -35.55 16.79
CA LYS A 883 4.91 -35.21 15.78
C LYS A 883 4.35 -34.52 14.54
N ASP A 884 3.09 -34.83 14.19
CA ASP A 884 2.43 -34.27 13.02
C ASP A 884 1.72 -32.94 13.31
N SER A 885 1.53 -32.60 14.59
CA SER A 885 0.83 -31.40 15.04
C SER A 885 1.61 -30.09 14.80
N GLU A 886 0.88 -28.98 14.72
CA GLU A 886 1.45 -27.64 14.58
C GLU A 886 2.28 -27.23 15.80
N ILE A 887 1.77 -27.46 17.02
CA ILE A 887 2.50 -27.18 18.28
C ILE A 887 3.90 -27.83 18.30
N PHE A 888 4.04 -29.08 17.85
CA PHE A 888 5.35 -29.74 17.81
C PHE A 888 6.28 -29.11 16.76
N LYS A 889 5.75 -28.78 15.58
CA LYS A 889 6.52 -28.15 14.49
C LYS A 889 6.99 -26.75 14.87
N GLU A 890 6.15 -25.96 15.54
CA GLU A 890 6.48 -24.59 15.94
C GLU A 890 7.42 -24.54 17.16
N CYS A 891 7.22 -25.41 18.16
CA CYS A 891 8.17 -25.57 19.26
C CYS A 891 9.53 -26.10 18.78
N ALA A 892 9.57 -27.03 17.80
CA ALA A 892 10.82 -27.54 17.24
C ALA A 892 11.63 -26.49 16.46
N LYS A 893 10.94 -25.50 15.88
CA LYS A 893 11.57 -24.33 15.22
C LYS A 893 11.96 -23.23 16.22
N GLY A 894 11.63 -23.38 17.50
CA GLY A 894 11.84 -22.35 18.51
C GLY A 894 10.87 -21.16 18.40
N GLY A 895 9.75 -21.32 17.69
CA GLY A 895 8.75 -20.26 17.49
C GLY A 895 7.78 -20.10 18.66
N TRP A 896 7.44 -21.18 19.37
CA TRP A 896 6.56 -21.19 20.54
C TRP A 896 7.26 -21.73 21.79
N LEU A 897 6.77 -21.30 22.98
CA LEU A 897 7.32 -21.67 24.31
C LEU A 897 8.81 -21.31 24.48
N ASN A 898 9.21 -20.17 23.93
CA ASN A 898 10.58 -19.63 23.95
C ASN A 898 10.74 -18.38 24.84
N GLY A 899 9.75 -18.08 25.68
CA GLY A 899 9.72 -16.88 26.52
C GLY A 899 10.55 -16.95 27.81
N ASN A 900 10.20 -16.10 28.78
CA ASN A 900 10.96 -15.90 30.02
C ASN A 900 11.17 -17.21 30.79
N LYS A 901 12.41 -17.47 31.20
CA LYS A 901 12.74 -18.63 32.03
C LYS A 901 12.52 -18.34 33.52
N LEU A 902 11.91 -19.28 34.23
CA LEU A 902 11.73 -19.27 35.67
C LEU A 902 13.03 -19.67 36.36
N LYS A 903 13.50 -18.91 37.35
CA LYS A 903 14.64 -19.30 38.19
C LYS A 903 14.16 -20.24 39.28
N VAL A 904 14.54 -21.51 39.19
CA VAL A 904 13.98 -22.59 40.02
C VAL A 904 14.90 -22.95 41.20
N ALA A 905 16.18 -22.56 41.17
CA ALA A 905 17.17 -22.85 42.20
C ALA A 905 18.11 -21.67 42.51
N LEU A 906 18.73 -21.69 43.72
CA LEU A 906 19.73 -20.72 44.19
C LEU A 906 21.06 -20.76 43.41
N ASP A 907 21.29 -21.81 42.61
CA ASP A 907 22.49 -22.01 41.81
C ASP A 907 22.46 -21.33 40.43
N GLY A 908 21.36 -20.64 40.09
CA GLY A 908 21.18 -19.90 38.84
C GLY A 908 20.55 -20.70 37.69
N SER A 909 20.11 -21.93 37.94
CA SER A 909 19.46 -22.78 36.93
C SER A 909 18.02 -22.31 36.61
N GLU A 910 17.66 -22.31 35.32
CA GLU A 910 16.40 -21.74 34.82
C GLU A 910 15.56 -22.76 34.04
N VAL A 911 14.23 -22.70 34.17
CA VAL A 911 13.27 -23.56 33.45
C VAL A 911 12.40 -22.71 32.53
N GLY A 912 12.36 -23.07 31.24
CA GLY A 912 11.58 -22.37 30.22
C GLY A 912 10.07 -22.51 30.39
N GLU A 913 9.32 -21.89 29.49
CA GLU A 913 7.87 -22.05 29.39
C GLU A 913 7.52 -23.49 28.99
N TYR A 914 6.47 -24.06 29.58
CA TYR A 914 6.07 -25.44 29.30
C TYR A 914 4.55 -25.62 29.29
N ILE A 915 4.11 -26.72 28.68
CA ILE A 915 2.76 -27.25 28.77
C ILE A 915 2.80 -28.63 29.44
N ILE A 916 1.65 -29.10 29.93
CA ILE A 916 1.55 -30.41 30.56
C ILE A 916 0.63 -31.36 29.79
N GLY A 917 0.97 -32.64 29.76
CA GLY A 917 0.20 -33.68 29.10
C GLY A 917 0.17 -34.97 29.92
N ASP A 918 -0.83 -35.81 29.68
CA ASP A 918 -0.90 -37.09 30.37
C ASP A 918 0.26 -38.04 30.03
N ALA A 919 0.33 -39.15 30.78
CA ALA A 919 1.33 -40.20 30.67
C ALA A 919 1.52 -40.80 29.26
N GLY A 920 0.57 -40.60 28.33
CA GLY A 920 0.67 -41.08 26.95
C GLY A 920 1.50 -40.19 26.02
N TYR A 921 1.88 -38.99 26.46
CA TYR A 921 2.77 -38.10 25.71
C TYR A 921 4.26 -38.37 25.99
N PRO A 922 5.16 -38.07 25.04
CA PRO A 922 6.59 -38.10 25.30
C PRO A 922 6.99 -36.92 26.20
N LEU A 923 7.97 -37.15 27.10
CA LEU A 923 8.58 -36.09 27.89
C LEU A 923 9.53 -35.26 27.00
N LEU A 924 9.25 -33.95 26.85
CA LEU A 924 10.03 -33.01 26.03
C LEU A 924 10.37 -31.74 26.83
N PRO A 925 11.37 -30.93 26.41
CA PRO A 925 11.78 -29.71 27.13
C PRO A 925 10.64 -28.73 27.44
N TRP A 926 9.60 -28.74 26.60
CA TRP A 926 8.42 -27.87 26.68
C TRP A 926 7.11 -28.63 26.95
N LEU A 927 7.15 -29.96 27.08
CA LEU A 927 5.99 -30.82 27.39
C LEU A 927 6.30 -31.77 28.53
N LEU A 928 5.74 -31.48 29.71
CA LEU A 928 5.97 -32.25 30.93
C LEU A 928 4.86 -33.29 31.15
N THR A 929 5.26 -34.46 31.62
CA THR A 929 4.37 -35.60 31.89
C THR A 929 4.57 -36.10 33.32
N PRO A 930 3.55 -36.76 33.93
CA PRO A 930 3.62 -37.18 35.33
C PRO A 930 4.68 -38.27 35.55
N TYR A 931 5.20 -38.38 36.77
CA TYR A 931 6.07 -39.48 37.19
C TYR A 931 5.28 -40.79 37.26
N GLN A 932 5.90 -41.89 36.83
CA GLN A 932 5.29 -43.23 36.75
C GLN A 932 5.96 -44.27 37.68
N GLU A 933 6.91 -43.84 38.53
CA GLU A 933 7.59 -44.71 39.49
C GLU A 933 6.63 -45.14 40.61
N GLU A 934 6.72 -46.40 41.09
CA GLU A 934 5.84 -46.94 42.15
C GLU A 934 6.08 -46.31 43.53
N GLU A 935 7.33 -45.90 43.81
CA GLU A 935 7.72 -45.15 45.02
C GLU A 935 8.16 -43.74 44.64
N LEU A 936 7.32 -42.74 44.89
CA LEU A 936 7.60 -41.33 44.59
C LEU A 936 8.12 -40.60 45.85
N SER A 937 9.15 -39.77 45.69
CA SER A 937 9.51 -38.79 46.72
C SER A 937 8.40 -37.75 46.90
N ASP A 938 8.33 -37.10 48.07
CA ASP A 938 7.29 -36.11 48.39
C ASP A 938 7.16 -35.01 47.32
N SER A 939 8.29 -34.53 46.79
CA SER A 939 8.34 -33.54 45.69
C SER A 939 7.73 -34.05 44.37
N LYS A 940 8.01 -35.31 44.00
CA LYS A 940 7.45 -35.94 42.79
C LYS A 940 5.96 -36.23 42.95
N ALA A 941 5.53 -36.64 44.14
CA ALA A 941 4.12 -36.84 44.48
C ALA A 941 3.33 -35.52 44.41
N GLU A 942 3.90 -34.44 44.92
CA GLU A 942 3.30 -33.10 44.87
C GLU A 942 3.17 -32.57 43.43
N PHE A 943 4.20 -32.76 42.60
CA PHE A 943 4.13 -32.46 41.17
C PHE A 943 2.99 -33.22 40.48
N ASN A 944 2.89 -34.54 40.71
CA ASN A 944 1.82 -35.37 40.14
C ASN A 944 0.43 -34.94 40.62
N ARG A 945 0.29 -34.49 41.88
CA ARG A 945 -0.96 -33.96 42.43
C ARG A 945 -1.42 -32.69 41.68
N ARG A 946 -0.53 -31.71 41.51
CA ARG A 946 -0.83 -30.45 40.79
C ARG A 946 -1.08 -30.70 39.31
N HIS A 947 -0.26 -31.53 38.69
CA HIS A 947 -0.43 -31.97 37.31
C HIS A 947 -1.80 -32.61 37.11
N SER A 948 -2.19 -33.56 37.97
CA SER A 948 -3.48 -34.24 37.90
C SER A 948 -4.67 -33.27 38.05
N ALA A 949 -4.56 -32.29 38.96
CA ALA A 949 -5.58 -31.25 39.13
C ALA A 949 -5.77 -30.40 37.86
N ALA A 950 -4.68 -29.97 37.22
CA ALA A 950 -4.71 -29.20 35.99
C ALA A 950 -5.23 -30.02 34.79
N THR A 951 -4.79 -31.28 34.62
CA THR A 951 -5.30 -32.17 33.57
C THR A 951 -6.79 -32.49 33.75
N THR A 952 -7.24 -32.67 34.99
CA THR A 952 -8.67 -32.89 35.30
C THR A 952 -9.52 -31.65 34.97
N SER A 953 -8.98 -30.45 35.16
CA SER A 953 -9.64 -29.19 34.77
C SER A 953 -9.88 -29.13 33.26
N ALA A 954 -8.88 -29.46 32.44
CA ALA A 954 -9.00 -29.51 30.99
C ALA A 954 -10.01 -30.56 30.51
N LEU A 955 -10.06 -31.74 31.15
CA LEU A 955 -11.06 -32.76 30.83
C LEU A 955 -12.50 -32.29 31.11
N LYS A 956 -12.73 -31.48 32.16
CA LYS A 956 -14.05 -30.89 32.44
C LYS A 956 -14.49 -29.91 31.35
N VAL A 957 -13.55 -29.19 30.73
CA VAL A 957 -13.85 -28.29 29.59
C VAL A 957 -14.37 -29.08 28.40
N LEU A 958 -13.75 -30.24 28.12
CA LEU A 958 -14.22 -31.13 27.07
C LEU A 958 -15.62 -31.68 27.35
N THR A 959 -15.92 -32.04 28.61
CA THR A 959 -17.29 -32.45 29.00
C THR A 959 -18.28 -31.31 28.77
N ARG A 960 -17.95 -30.06 29.19
CA ARG A 960 -18.80 -28.88 28.94
C ARG A 960 -19.02 -28.64 27.44
N LEU A 961 -17.99 -28.80 26.61
CA LEU A 961 -18.09 -28.66 25.15
C LEU A 961 -19.08 -29.68 24.57
N LYS A 962 -18.92 -30.96 24.91
CA LYS A 962 -19.80 -32.04 24.44
C LYS A 962 -21.24 -31.85 24.93
N ASP A 963 -21.43 -31.39 26.17
CA ASP A 963 -22.77 -31.14 26.74
C ASP A 963 -23.47 -29.92 26.14
N THR A 964 -22.70 -28.92 25.70
CA THR A 964 -23.23 -27.69 25.07
C THR A 964 -23.57 -27.94 23.61
N TRP A 965 -22.67 -28.61 22.89
CA TRP A 965 -22.80 -28.90 21.46
C TRP A 965 -23.10 -30.37 21.26
N GLN A 966 -24.32 -30.78 21.62
CA GLN A 966 -24.76 -32.18 21.63
C GLN A 966 -24.69 -32.85 20.24
N TYR A 967 -24.54 -32.05 19.18
CA TYR A 967 -24.20 -32.55 17.85
C TYR A 967 -22.92 -33.42 17.83
N LEU A 968 -22.00 -33.22 18.77
CA LEU A 968 -20.76 -33.98 18.92
C LEU A 968 -20.91 -35.30 19.74
N GLN A 969 -22.11 -35.60 20.26
CA GLN A 969 -22.37 -36.76 21.14
C GLN A 969 -23.18 -37.89 20.47
N GLY A 970 -23.75 -37.70 19.28
CA GLY A 970 -24.74 -38.61 18.70
C GLY A 970 -24.19 -39.85 18.00
N GLU A 971 -24.74 -41.03 18.30
CA GLU A 971 -24.48 -42.31 17.60
C GLU A 971 -25.14 -42.40 16.20
N MET A 972 -25.83 -41.36 15.75
CA MET A 972 -26.68 -41.43 14.56
C MET A 972 -26.48 -40.18 13.69
N LEU A 973 -25.90 -40.41 12.49
CA LEU A 973 -26.03 -39.66 11.22
C LEU A 973 -24.71 -39.12 10.61
N CYS A 974 -24.59 -39.41 9.31
CA CYS A 974 -23.48 -39.11 8.41
C CYS A 974 -23.58 -37.65 7.89
N PRO A 975 -22.52 -36.83 7.94
CA PRO A 975 -22.46 -35.61 7.16
C PRO A 975 -22.41 -35.95 5.66
N PHE A 976 -23.07 -35.16 4.81
CA PHE A 976 -23.04 -35.33 3.33
C PHE A 976 -21.62 -35.33 2.73
N ASN A 977 -20.63 -34.87 3.50
CA ASN A 977 -19.24 -34.74 3.11
C ASN A 977 -18.29 -35.01 4.30
N PRO A 978 -17.35 -35.97 4.22
CA PRO A 978 -16.34 -36.20 5.26
C PRO A 978 -15.49 -34.96 5.59
N TYR A 979 -15.33 -34.03 4.64
CA TYR A 979 -14.56 -32.80 4.82
C TYR A 979 -15.30 -31.69 5.60
N SER A 980 -16.59 -31.85 5.94
CA SER A 980 -17.34 -30.84 6.72
C SER A 980 -17.32 -31.07 8.23
N LEU A 981 -16.99 -32.29 8.67
CA LEU A 981 -17.01 -32.65 10.09
C LEU A 981 -15.91 -31.92 10.87
N ASP A 982 -14.72 -31.83 10.30
CA ASP A 982 -13.58 -31.11 10.88
C ASP A 982 -13.96 -29.65 11.16
N LYS A 983 -14.66 -29.01 10.21
CA LYS A 983 -15.13 -27.64 10.34
C LYS A 983 -16.18 -27.49 11.44
N VAL A 984 -17.11 -28.44 11.58
CA VAL A 984 -18.10 -28.39 12.67
C VAL A 984 -17.42 -28.45 14.03
N ILE A 985 -16.41 -29.31 14.19
CA ILE A 985 -15.64 -29.42 15.43
C ILE A 985 -14.91 -28.10 15.73
N TYR A 986 -14.23 -27.51 14.73
CA TYR A 986 -13.58 -26.20 14.88
C TYR A 986 -14.58 -25.10 15.27
N ALA A 987 -15.71 -25.01 14.56
CA ALA A 987 -16.74 -24.02 14.84
C ALA A 987 -17.31 -24.14 16.27
N CYS A 988 -17.57 -25.37 16.75
CA CYS A 988 -18.02 -25.60 18.13
C CYS A 988 -16.99 -25.13 19.16
N CYS A 989 -15.69 -25.32 18.90
CA CYS A 989 -14.62 -24.84 19.79
C CYS A 989 -14.51 -23.31 19.78
N MET A 990 -14.62 -22.68 18.60
CA MET A 990 -14.63 -21.21 18.47
C MET A 990 -15.83 -20.59 19.17
N LEU A 991 -17.03 -21.15 18.98
CA LEU A 991 -18.24 -20.69 19.67
C LEU A 991 -18.14 -20.88 21.19
N HIS A 992 -17.47 -21.93 21.66
CA HIS A 992 -17.19 -22.12 23.09
C HIS A 992 -16.30 -21.02 23.65
N ASN A 993 -15.23 -20.65 22.95
CA ASN A 993 -14.34 -19.56 23.36
C ASN A 993 -15.08 -18.21 23.38
N ILE A 994 -15.89 -17.92 22.36
CA ILE A 994 -16.72 -16.70 22.28
C ILE A 994 -17.68 -16.61 23.48
N VAL A 995 -18.30 -17.72 23.87
CA VAL A 995 -19.19 -17.74 25.06
C VAL A 995 -18.40 -17.40 26.32
N ILE A 996 -17.19 -17.95 26.50
CA ILE A 996 -16.34 -17.67 27.66
C ILE A 996 -15.88 -16.21 27.69
N GLU A 997 -15.40 -15.68 26.55
CA GLU A 997 -14.88 -14.30 26.46
C GLU A 997 -15.97 -13.26 26.75
N MET A 998 -17.21 -13.57 26.39
CA MET A 998 -18.35 -12.69 26.61
C MET A 998 -18.99 -12.86 28.01
N GLU A 999 -18.62 -13.91 28.77
CA GLU A 999 -19.03 -14.11 30.18
C GLU A 999 -18.13 -13.32 31.16
N ASP A 1000 -16.89 -13.00 30.78
CA ASP A 1000 -15.84 -12.37 31.61
C ASP A 1000 -15.68 -10.84 31.36
N ASP A 1001 -16.80 -10.11 31.30
CA ASP A 1001 -17.02 -8.74 30.78
C ASP A 1001 -16.20 -7.57 31.43
N ALA A 1002 -14.88 -7.68 31.56
CA ALA A 1002 -13.98 -6.64 32.06
C ALA A 1002 -12.64 -6.47 31.31
N ALA A 1003 -12.31 -7.26 30.28
CA ALA A 1003 -11.06 -7.04 29.55
C ALA A 1003 -11.15 -7.38 28.05
N MET A 1004 -10.75 -6.40 27.25
CA MET A 1004 -10.20 -6.49 25.89
C MET A 1004 -11.15 -6.53 24.67
N LEU A 1005 -11.11 -5.41 23.94
CA LEU A 1005 -11.05 -5.33 22.48
C LEU A 1005 -9.63 -4.88 22.10
N SER A 1006 -8.76 -5.79 21.67
CA SER A 1006 -7.75 -5.51 20.65
C SER A 1006 -7.00 -6.78 20.27
N THR A 1007 -7.09 -7.21 19.01
CA THR A 1007 -6.09 -8.10 18.42
C THR A 1007 -5.89 -7.73 16.96
N LYS A 1008 -4.87 -6.91 16.71
CA LYS A 1008 -4.22 -6.80 15.41
C LYS A 1008 -3.38 -8.06 15.21
N ARG A 1009 -3.59 -8.76 14.08
CA ARG A 1009 -2.72 -9.84 13.60
C ARG A 1009 -1.29 -9.29 13.45
N ARG A 1010 -0.33 -9.78 14.25
CA ARG A 1010 1.11 -9.58 14.05
C ARG A 1010 1.70 -10.86 13.47
N ASN A 1011 2.49 -10.70 12.41
CA ASN A 1011 3.24 -11.76 11.75
C ASN A 1011 4.30 -12.33 12.70
N TYR A 1012 4.39 -13.65 12.74
CA TYR A 1012 5.46 -14.39 13.41
C TYR A 1012 6.80 -14.15 12.69
N SER A 1013 7.83 -13.72 13.43
CA SER A 1013 9.23 -13.76 12.97
C SER A 1013 9.81 -15.16 13.22
N LYS A 1014 10.50 -15.69 12.21
CA LYS A 1014 11.27 -16.93 12.30
C LYS A 1014 12.68 -16.60 12.79
N GLU A 1015 12.95 -16.83 14.07
CA GLU A 1015 14.32 -17.12 14.53
C GLU A 1015 14.39 -18.57 15.01
N VAL A 1016 15.05 -19.42 14.21
CA VAL A 1016 15.36 -20.79 14.61
C VAL A 1016 16.63 -20.78 15.46
N ARG A 1017 16.48 -20.79 16.78
CA ARG A 1017 17.58 -21.14 17.70
C ARG A 1017 17.59 -22.65 17.93
N GLN A 1018 18.77 -23.25 17.72
CA GLN A 1018 18.99 -24.68 17.86
C GLN A 1018 18.82 -25.10 19.33
N ILE A 1019 17.83 -25.98 19.61
CA ILE A 1019 17.56 -26.48 20.96
C ILE A 1019 18.78 -27.27 21.45
N ALA A 1020 19.51 -26.68 22.40
CA ALA A 1020 20.47 -27.42 23.21
C ALA A 1020 19.69 -28.47 24.01
N LYS A 1021 20.20 -29.71 24.04
CA LYS A 1021 19.67 -30.77 24.92
C LYS A 1021 19.96 -30.40 26.37
N GLU A 1022 19.14 -29.54 26.95
CA GLU A 1022 18.96 -29.48 28.39
C GLU A 1022 18.29 -30.80 28.83
N ASP A 1023 18.79 -31.36 29.92
CA ASP A 1023 18.40 -32.66 30.45
C ASP A 1023 16.93 -32.58 30.93
N VAL A 1024 15.98 -33.02 30.10
CA VAL A 1024 14.53 -32.79 30.31
C VAL A 1024 14.02 -33.35 31.65
N VAL A 1025 14.64 -34.44 32.11
CA VAL A 1025 14.38 -35.04 33.42
C VAL A 1025 14.77 -34.08 34.54
N ARG A 1026 15.90 -33.38 34.39
CA ARG A 1026 16.39 -32.37 35.34
C ARG A 1026 15.44 -31.19 35.47
N ALA A 1027 14.89 -30.67 34.37
CA ALA A 1027 13.94 -29.56 34.40
C ALA A 1027 12.64 -29.92 35.16
N ARG A 1028 12.12 -31.14 34.96
CA ARG A 1028 10.94 -31.65 35.68
C ARG A 1028 11.24 -31.92 37.16
N ASP A 1029 12.40 -32.50 37.47
CA ASP A 1029 12.84 -32.76 38.84
C ASP A 1029 13.04 -31.46 39.63
N MET A 1030 13.63 -30.44 39.00
CA MET A 1030 13.79 -29.12 39.59
C MET A 1030 12.45 -28.43 39.91
N LEU A 1031 11.49 -28.47 38.98
CA LEU A 1031 10.14 -27.94 39.22
C LEU A 1031 9.45 -28.68 40.37
N SER A 1032 9.64 -30.00 40.47
CA SER A 1032 9.06 -30.80 41.55
C SER A 1032 9.59 -30.40 42.93
N GLN A 1033 10.88 -30.07 43.04
CA GLN A 1033 11.49 -29.58 44.27
C GLN A 1033 11.03 -28.15 44.61
N HIS A 1034 10.99 -27.26 43.62
CA HIS A 1034 10.51 -25.90 43.79
C HIS A 1034 9.04 -25.83 44.27
N PHE A 1035 8.19 -26.75 43.80
CA PHE A 1035 6.81 -26.85 44.26
C PHE A 1035 6.69 -27.32 45.71
N LEU A 1036 7.64 -28.11 46.21
CA LEU A 1036 7.73 -28.50 47.61
C LEU A 1036 8.19 -27.31 48.49
N ASP A 1037 9.25 -26.61 48.07
CA ASP A 1037 9.84 -25.49 48.81
C ASP A 1037 8.87 -24.30 48.92
N SER A 1038 8.15 -23.97 47.85
CA SER A 1038 7.10 -22.92 47.83
C SER A 1038 5.84 -23.28 48.63
N GLY A 1039 5.61 -24.57 48.92
CA GLY A 1039 4.54 -25.02 49.80
C GLY A 1039 4.85 -24.85 51.29
N SER A 1040 6.13 -24.91 51.67
CA SER A 1040 6.58 -24.75 53.06
C SER A 1040 6.51 -23.31 53.57
N SER A 1041 6.56 -22.30 52.69
CA SER A 1041 6.52 -20.89 53.08
C SER A 1041 5.10 -20.35 53.32
N LYS A 1042 4.06 -20.98 52.76
CA LYS A 1042 2.66 -20.54 52.95
C LYS A 1042 1.96 -21.17 54.15
N LEU A 1043 2.42 -22.33 54.62
CA LEU A 1043 1.91 -22.96 55.84
C LEU A 1043 2.32 -22.22 57.12
N GLY A 1044 3.35 -21.36 57.07
CA GLY A 1044 3.77 -20.53 58.20
C GLY A 1044 3.02 -19.21 58.37
N GLU A 1045 2.31 -18.73 57.34
CA GLU A 1045 1.59 -17.45 57.40
C GLU A 1045 0.09 -17.61 57.72
N GLU A 1046 -0.52 -18.77 57.41
CA GLU A 1046 -1.92 -19.05 57.79
C GLU A 1046 -2.09 -19.51 59.26
N GLU A 1047 -1.04 -20.01 59.93
CA GLU A 1047 -1.11 -20.36 61.36
C GLU A 1047 -0.88 -19.14 62.29
N ASP A 1048 -0.21 -18.08 61.82
CA ASP A 1048 -0.02 -16.84 62.60
C ASP A 1048 -1.20 -15.84 62.47
N GLU A 1049 -1.98 -15.88 61.38
CA GLU A 1049 -3.23 -15.09 61.29
C GLU A 1049 -4.40 -15.71 62.06
N ALA A 1050 -4.44 -17.03 62.23
CA ALA A 1050 -5.47 -17.71 63.04
C ALA A 1050 -5.30 -17.51 64.57
N ALA A 1051 -4.11 -17.10 65.04
CA ALA A 1051 -3.83 -16.85 66.45
C ALA A 1051 -4.16 -15.41 66.91
N SER A 1052 -4.56 -14.50 66.00
CA SER A 1052 -4.76 -13.07 66.31
C SER A 1052 -6.22 -12.61 66.44
N LEU A 1053 -7.21 -13.50 66.25
CA LEU A 1053 -8.65 -13.16 66.24
C LEU A 1053 -9.51 -13.90 67.28
N THR A 1054 -8.95 -14.21 68.46
CA THR A 1054 -9.74 -14.60 69.64
C THR A 1054 -9.41 -13.73 70.85
N ARG A 1055 -9.78 -12.45 70.78
CA ARG A 1055 -9.96 -11.59 71.96
C ARG A 1055 -10.76 -10.33 71.61
N THR A 1056 -12.08 -10.45 71.67
CA THR A 1056 -13.02 -9.43 72.20
C THR A 1056 -14.44 -10.01 72.18
N ASP A 1057 -14.81 -10.55 73.34
CA ASP A 1057 -16.08 -10.47 74.08
C ASP A 1057 -17.47 -10.52 73.41
N GLU A 1058 -18.28 -11.38 74.06
CA GLU A 1058 -19.75 -11.47 74.23
C GLU A 1058 -20.63 -12.08 73.13
#